data_AF-G4M6E7-F1
#
_entry.id   AF-G4M6E7-F1
#
_cell.length_a   1.000
_cell.length_b   1.000
_cell.length_c   1.000
_cell.angle_alpha   90.00
_cell.angle_beta   90.00
_cell.angle_gamma   90.00
#
_symmetry.space_group_name_H-M   'P 1'
#
loop_
_entity.id
_entity.type
_entity.pdbx_description
1 polymer ?
#
loop_
_entity_poly.entity_id
_entity_poly.type
_entity_poly.pdbx_seq_one_letter_code
_entity_poly.pdbx_strand_id
1 'polypeptide(L)'
;MTERTLPDSMPLAQDSESTHEPAPQGPADAQHIATLEATIEQLRRELAVREESSAQANDKQKTIEFLEAELIALRASLSWRVTAPLRAASVLSHQASRSFQSVVRHVRMRGGVSNAIAHYYVILRKEGIDGVMRRARRILASEQFENSPEAYARWIERHDTIDDAKRAMLRGKVSALAKQPLISIVVPTYNSDIALLREMIESVRAQLYAHWELCIADDASTRSEVAETLREYAAAEPRIKIVLREQNGHISEASNSALALVTGEYVALLDHDDILPEHALLLVVQAINAHPRARLFYSDEDKITPEGRRVAPYFKSDWNPELLLVQNLFSHLGVFETALVRQADGFRKGFEGSQDLDLVLRCVAIAGHDAVHHIPHVLYHWRIVPGSTAGAEKPYALTAGIRAIEDHLRRTGVEGTVSQLASDIGMLRVRYALPSPAPLASIVIPTRDGVELLRQCIDSIFAKSTYPNFEILVIDNGSVKPETLAYFDALRAHPNVRVVRDDRPFNFSALNNAAAALANGEFLCLLNNDIEVISPDWLEKLVSIAAQPGNGAVGACLWYPNDTLQHGGVVLGLGGVAGHMHYKIRRGAFGYFRRAMATQNLSVVTAACLVIRKAIYDEVGGLDEELAVAFNDVDFCIRVREAGYRNVWTPHAELYHHESATRGTDMAPEKLQRFQREVWLMEHRWGDLLLRDPAYNPNLSLDTSRPPFALADEPLIGQFD
;
A
#
# COMPACT_ATOMS: atom_id res chain seq x y z
N MET A 1 -6.71 -46.82 94.65
CA MET A 1 -5.56 -47.74 94.69
C MET A 1 -5.07 -47.83 93.25
N THR A 2 -4.12 -46.94 92.90
CA THR A 2 -2.66 -47.18 92.86
C THR A 2 -2.28 -47.57 91.44
N GLU A 3 -1.33 -46.95 90.75
CA GLU A 3 -0.39 -45.86 91.00
C GLU A 3 0.31 -45.65 89.63
N ARG A 4 0.56 -44.41 89.19
CA ARG A 4 1.91 -43.80 88.99
C ARG A 4 2.75 -44.45 87.86
N THR A 5 3.48 -43.73 87.00
CA THR A 5 4.13 -42.41 87.10
C THR A 5 4.68 -42.02 85.72
N LEU A 6 4.71 -40.72 85.43
CA LEU A 6 5.54 -40.06 84.41
C LEU A 6 7.05 -40.30 84.68
N PRO A 7 7.93 -40.11 83.68
CA PRO A 7 8.63 -38.83 83.62
C PRO A 7 8.98 -38.29 82.20
N ASP A 8 8.97 -36.95 82.15
CA ASP A 8 9.95 -36.02 81.56
C ASP A 8 10.32 -35.93 80.07
N SER A 9 10.22 -34.67 79.63
CA SER A 9 11.13 -33.88 78.78
C SER A 9 10.67 -33.56 77.34
N MET A 10 10.18 -32.32 77.16
CA MET A 10 10.15 -31.61 75.88
C MET A 10 11.49 -30.90 75.66
N PRO A 11 11.97 -30.77 74.39
CA PRO A 11 11.76 -29.49 73.70
C PRO A 11 11.56 -29.56 72.17
N LEU A 12 10.80 -28.58 71.66
CA LEU A 12 10.83 -27.91 70.33
C LEU A 12 10.79 -28.76 69.05
N ALA A 13 9.68 -28.67 68.30
CA ALA A 13 9.61 -29.00 66.88
C ALA A 13 9.16 -27.77 66.08
N GLN A 14 9.97 -27.41 65.08
CA GLN A 14 9.70 -26.40 64.07
C GLN A 14 8.86 -27.03 62.95
N ASP A 15 7.75 -26.40 62.58
CA ASP A 15 6.96 -26.71 61.40
C ASP A 15 7.57 -26.05 60.15
N SER A 16 7.78 -26.82 59.07
CA SER A 16 7.88 -26.30 57.71
C SER A 16 7.35 -27.34 56.69
N GLU A 17 6.20 -27.00 56.11
CA GLU A 17 5.78 -27.14 54.70
C GLU A 17 6.15 -28.41 53.89
N SER A 18 5.12 -29.10 53.39
CA SER A 18 5.01 -29.40 51.95
C SER A 18 3.57 -29.71 51.55
N THR A 19 2.95 -28.78 50.82
CA THR A 19 1.69 -28.99 50.08
C THR A 19 2.02 -29.43 48.65
N HIS A 20 1.57 -30.62 48.26
CA HIS A 20 1.68 -31.11 46.88
C HIS A 20 0.69 -30.37 45.98
N GLU A 21 1.18 -29.51 45.09
CA GLU A 21 0.43 -29.01 43.92
C GLU A 21 0.40 -30.05 42.79
N PRO A 22 -0.70 -30.16 42.01
CA PRO A 22 -0.78 -31.08 40.87
C PRO A 22 0.00 -30.56 39.64
N ALA A 23 0.52 -31.50 38.84
CA ALA A 23 1.34 -31.26 37.64
C ALA A 23 0.57 -30.65 36.44
N PRO A 24 1.24 -30.02 35.45
CA PRO A 24 0.60 -29.14 34.46
C PRO A 24 -0.17 -29.88 33.34
N GLN A 25 -1.40 -29.44 33.04
CA GLN A 25 -2.32 -30.00 32.02
C GLN A 25 -2.51 -29.09 30.77
N GLY A 26 -1.46 -28.40 30.32
CA GLY A 26 -1.54 -27.35 29.28
C GLY A 26 -2.30 -27.63 27.96
N PRO A 27 -2.27 -28.84 27.36
CA PRO A 27 -3.01 -29.12 26.13
C PRO A 27 -4.52 -29.33 26.35
N ALA A 28 -4.90 -29.90 27.49
CA ALA A 28 -6.30 -30.17 27.83
C ALA A 28 -7.05 -28.86 28.11
N ASP A 29 -6.41 -27.92 28.81
CA ASP A 29 -6.98 -26.62 29.14
C ASP A 29 -7.18 -25.74 27.89
N ALA A 30 -6.27 -25.79 26.91
CA ALA A 30 -6.40 -25.04 25.66
C ALA A 30 -7.51 -25.58 24.76
N GLN A 31 -7.67 -26.90 24.68
CA GLN A 31 -8.78 -27.52 23.95
C GLN A 31 -10.11 -27.28 24.66
N HIS A 32 -10.11 -27.24 25.99
CA HIS A 32 -11.26 -26.88 26.80
C HIS A 32 -11.68 -25.42 26.59
N ILE A 33 -10.73 -24.48 26.59
CA ILE A 33 -10.98 -23.06 26.29
C ILE A 33 -11.53 -22.88 24.87
N ALA A 34 -10.95 -23.53 23.86
CA ALA A 34 -11.45 -23.45 22.48
C ALA A 34 -12.88 -24.03 22.34
N THR A 35 -13.18 -25.09 23.10
CA THR A 35 -14.52 -25.67 23.16
C THR A 35 -15.51 -24.72 23.83
N LEU A 36 -15.10 -24.05 24.92
CA LEU A 36 -15.90 -23.04 25.60
C LEU A 36 -16.16 -21.82 24.71
N GLU A 37 -15.15 -21.31 24.01
CA GLU A 37 -15.28 -20.18 23.06
C GLU A 37 -16.26 -20.51 21.93
N ALA A 38 -16.12 -21.70 21.30
CA ALA A 38 -17.03 -22.16 20.26
C ALA A 38 -18.46 -22.32 20.78
N THR A 39 -18.63 -22.82 22.00
CA THR A 39 -19.95 -23.01 22.64
C THR A 39 -20.62 -21.67 22.97
N ILE A 40 -19.86 -20.70 23.50
CA ILE A 40 -20.35 -19.33 23.77
C ILE A 40 -20.80 -18.68 22.47
N GLU A 41 -20.02 -18.81 21.40
CA GLU A 41 -20.36 -18.19 20.12
C GLU A 41 -21.58 -18.85 19.46
N GLN A 42 -21.72 -20.17 19.57
CA GLN A 42 -22.93 -20.87 19.14
C GLN A 42 -24.17 -20.41 19.93
N LEU A 43 -24.08 -20.32 21.26
CA LEU A 43 -25.19 -19.87 22.10
C LEU A 43 -25.60 -18.42 21.80
N ARG A 44 -24.64 -17.53 21.48
CA ARG A 44 -24.90 -16.16 21.03
C ARG A 44 -25.63 -16.11 19.70
N ARG A 45 -25.24 -16.94 18.73
CA ARG A 45 -25.96 -17.05 17.45
C ARG A 45 -27.36 -17.61 17.63
N GLU A 46 -27.55 -18.59 18.52
CA GLU A 46 -28.88 -19.11 18.85
C GLU A 46 -29.76 -18.05 19.55
N LEU A 47 -29.19 -17.17 20.37
CA LEU A 47 -29.89 -16.04 21.00
C LEU A 47 -30.33 -14.98 19.96
N ALA A 48 -29.54 -14.80 18.90
CA ALA A 48 -29.80 -13.84 17.83
C ALA A 48 -30.88 -14.29 16.83
N VAL A 49 -31.23 -15.58 16.80
CA VAL A 49 -32.05 -16.19 15.72
C VAL A 49 -33.49 -16.55 16.17
N ARG A 50 -33.89 -16.38 17.45
CA ARG A 50 -35.26 -16.70 17.91
C ARG A 50 -35.88 -15.64 18.83
N GLU A 51 -37.07 -15.16 18.47
CA GLU A 51 -37.96 -14.31 19.31
C GLU A 51 -38.76 -15.12 20.37
N GLU A 52 -38.20 -16.17 20.96
CA GLU A 52 -38.95 -17.09 21.83
C GLU A 52 -38.69 -16.90 23.34
N SER A 53 -39.78 -16.72 24.11
CA SER A 53 -39.96 -16.72 25.57
C SER A 53 -38.78 -16.25 26.46
N SER A 54 -38.98 -15.08 27.09
CA SER A 54 -38.04 -14.39 28.01
C SER A 54 -37.37 -15.26 29.08
N ALA A 55 -37.96 -16.40 29.47
CA ALA A 55 -37.37 -17.30 30.47
C ALA A 55 -36.19 -18.12 29.93
N GLN A 56 -36.26 -18.65 28.70
CA GLN A 56 -35.16 -19.44 28.11
C GLN A 56 -34.00 -18.56 27.64
N ALA A 57 -34.30 -17.35 27.16
CA ALA A 57 -33.27 -16.37 26.83
C ALA A 57 -32.45 -15.95 28.06
N ASN A 58 -33.11 -15.75 29.22
CA ASN A 58 -32.42 -15.42 30.47
C ASN A 58 -31.55 -16.58 31.00
N ASP A 59 -32.01 -17.83 30.84
CA ASP A 59 -31.25 -19.00 31.31
C ASP A 59 -30.00 -19.24 30.45
N LYS A 60 -30.12 -19.04 29.12
CA LYS A 60 -28.97 -19.05 28.20
C LYS A 60 -28.01 -17.88 28.45
N GLN A 61 -28.52 -16.69 28.77
CA GLN A 61 -27.68 -15.53 29.10
C GLN A 61 -26.89 -15.76 30.38
N LYS A 62 -27.51 -16.29 31.44
CA LYS A 62 -26.81 -16.69 32.67
C LYS A 62 -25.78 -17.79 32.43
N THR A 63 -26.06 -18.71 31.51
CA THR A 63 -25.11 -19.74 31.11
C THR A 63 -23.90 -19.14 30.40
N ILE A 64 -24.10 -18.17 29.50
CA ILE A 64 -23.00 -17.44 28.84
C ILE A 64 -22.14 -16.71 29.88
N GLU A 65 -22.75 -15.99 30.83
CA GLU A 65 -22.03 -15.26 31.88
C GLU A 65 -21.23 -16.20 32.80
N PHE A 66 -21.79 -17.38 33.13
CA PHE A 66 -21.09 -18.40 33.90
C PHE A 66 -19.88 -18.97 33.14
N LEU A 67 -20.05 -19.32 31.85
CA LEU A 67 -18.97 -19.85 31.03
C LEU A 67 -17.88 -18.78 30.79
N GLU A 68 -18.23 -17.50 30.66
CA GLU A 68 -17.25 -16.41 30.56
C GLU A 68 -16.44 -16.23 31.85
N ALA A 69 -17.08 -16.33 33.01
CA ALA A 69 -16.39 -16.30 34.30
C ALA A 69 -15.43 -17.48 34.47
N GLU A 70 -15.82 -18.67 34.02
CA GLU A 70 -14.97 -19.87 34.01
C GLU A 70 -13.77 -19.71 33.05
N LEU A 71 -14.01 -19.09 31.89
CA LEU A 71 -12.97 -18.78 30.89
C LEU A 71 -11.96 -17.74 31.40
N ILE A 72 -12.43 -16.74 32.14
CA ILE A 72 -11.58 -15.75 32.82
C ILE A 72 -10.77 -16.41 33.95
N ALA A 73 -11.39 -17.29 34.75
CA ALA A 73 -10.71 -18.01 35.82
C ALA A 73 -9.63 -18.98 35.28
N LEU A 74 -9.92 -19.69 34.18
CA LEU A 74 -8.96 -20.55 33.49
C LEU A 74 -7.80 -19.75 32.88
N ARG A 75 -8.08 -18.57 32.32
CA ARG A 75 -7.04 -17.65 31.79
C ARG A 75 -6.22 -16.96 32.88
N ALA A 76 -6.75 -16.85 34.10
CA ALA A 76 -6.08 -16.24 35.25
C ALA A 76 -5.26 -17.24 36.09
N SER A 77 -5.41 -18.55 35.84
CA SER A 77 -4.72 -19.60 36.62
C SER A 77 -3.20 -19.62 36.39
N LEU A 78 -2.44 -20.02 37.42
CA LEU A 78 -0.97 -20.11 37.35
C LEU A 78 -0.48 -21.11 36.29
N SER A 79 -1.25 -22.18 36.01
CA SER A 79 -0.95 -23.15 34.94
C SER A 79 -1.03 -22.53 33.55
N TRP A 80 -1.96 -21.58 33.34
CA TRP A 80 -2.07 -20.82 32.08
C TRP A 80 -0.90 -19.87 31.87
N ARG A 81 -0.40 -19.23 32.93
CA ARG A 81 0.74 -18.30 32.83
C ARG A 81 2.08 -19.01 32.61
N VAL A 82 2.26 -20.21 33.16
CA VAL A 82 3.53 -20.96 33.07
C VAL A 82 3.70 -21.70 31.73
N THR A 83 2.61 -22.02 31.02
CA THR A 83 2.64 -22.70 29.71
C THR A 83 2.70 -21.74 28.50
N ALA A 84 2.77 -20.42 28.73
CA ALA A 84 2.88 -19.40 27.69
C ALA A 84 4.03 -19.59 26.68
N PRO A 85 5.24 -20.07 27.07
CA PRO A 85 6.33 -20.34 26.12
C PRO A 85 6.02 -21.52 25.17
N LEU A 86 5.28 -22.52 25.64
CA LEU A 86 4.89 -23.69 24.84
C LEU A 86 3.74 -23.36 23.86
N ARG A 87 2.92 -22.35 24.15
CA ARG A 87 1.91 -21.82 23.22
C ARG A 87 2.50 -20.92 22.14
N ALA A 88 3.61 -20.24 22.40
CA ALA A 88 4.39 -19.58 21.34
C ALA A 88 4.87 -20.58 20.28
N ALA A 89 5.09 -21.84 20.65
CA ALA A 89 5.48 -22.91 19.74
C ALA A 89 4.34 -23.44 18.84
N SER A 90 3.05 -23.32 19.22
CA SER A 90 1.93 -23.74 18.36
C SER A 90 1.53 -22.67 17.35
N VAL A 91 1.66 -21.38 17.69
CA VAL A 91 1.60 -20.26 16.72
C VAL A 91 2.77 -20.34 15.73
N LEU A 92 3.93 -20.83 16.19
CA LEU A 92 5.05 -21.18 15.32
C LEU A 92 4.79 -22.40 14.43
N SER A 93 3.75 -23.22 14.59
CA SER A 93 3.52 -24.36 13.68
C SER A 93 2.84 -23.94 12.36
N HIS A 94 1.90 -22.99 12.43
CA HIS A 94 1.29 -22.37 11.25
C HIS A 94 2.18 -21.30 10.62
N GLN A 95 3.01 -20.61 11.42
CA GLN A 95 4.08 -19.77 10.88
C GLN A 95 5.25 -20.59 10.33
N ALA A 96 5.62 -21.74 10.90
CA ALA A 96 6.72 -22.58 10.40
C ALA A 96 6.36 -23.32 9.11
N SER A 97 5.11 -23.76 8.93
CA SER A 97 4.69 -24.37 7.65
C SER A 97 4.67 -23.33 6.52
N ARG A 98 4.22 -22.10 6.79
CA ARG A 98 4.23 -20.97 5.83
C ARG A 98 5.63 -20.42 5.61
N SER A 99 6.45 -20.29 6.66
CA SER A 99 7.87 -19.91 6.58
C SER A 99 8.70 -20.97 5.83
N PHE A 100 8.41 -22.26 6.03
CA PHE A 100 9.06 -23.34 5.28
C PHE A 100 8.65 -23.30 3.81
N GLN A 101 7.36 -23.09 3.49
CA GLN A 101 6.89 -22.90 2.11
C GLN A 101 7.47 -21.64 1.46
N SER A 102 7.65 -20.55 2.20
CA SER A 102 8.22 -19.28 1.76
C SER A 102 9.73 -19.36 1.54
N VAL A 103 10.45 -20.08 2.41
CA VAL A 103 11.87 -20.44 2.23
C VAL A 103 12.03 -21.37 1.03
N VAL A 104 11.21 -22.42 0.91
CA VAL A 104 11.21 -23.31 -0.26
C VAL A 104 10.86 -22.55 -1.54
N ARG A 105 9.94 -21.57 -1.49
CA ARG A 105 9.59 -20.68 -2.61
C ARG A 105 10.73 -19.74 -2.96
N HIS A 106 11.35 -19.06 -2.00
CA HIS A 106 12.52 -18.19 -2.25
C HIS A 106 13.72 -18.98 -2.78
N VAL A 107 13.88 -20.22 -2.33
CA VAL A 107 14.85 -21.18 -2.85
C VAL A 107 14.51 -21.56 -4.30
N ARG A 108 13.24 -21.80 -4.62
CA ARG A 108 12.76 -22.08 -5.99
C ARG A 108 12.88 -20.87 -6.92
N MET A 109 12.49 -19.67 -6.47
CA MET A 109 12.62 -18.39 -7.19
C MET A 109 14.06 -18.04 -7.57
N ARG A 110 15.05 -18.58 -6.83
CA ARG A 110 16.49 -18.40 -7.09
C ARG A 110 17.14 -19.56 -7.84
N GLY A 111 16.36 -20.48 -8.40
CA GLY A 111 16.87 -21.59 -9.18
C GLY A 111 17.44 -22.74 -8.34
N GLY A 112 16.93 -22.94 -7.12
CA GLY A 112 17.23 -24.11 -6.28
C GLY A 112 18.10 -23.84 -5.05
N VAL A 113 18.29 -24.90 -4.25
CA VAL A 113 18.96 -24.85 -2.92
C VAL A 113 20.42 -24.38 -3.05
N SER A 114 21.14 -24.82 -4.08
CA SER A 114 22.54 -24.47 -4.34
C SER A 114 22.74 -22.96 -4.58
N ASN A 115 21.90 -22.35 -5.41
CA ASN A 115 21.96 -20.92 -5.72
C ASN A 115 21.50 -20.04 -4.55
N ALA A 116 20.50 -20.49 -3.79
CA ALA A 116 20.08 -19.83 -2.56
C ALA A 116 21.22 -19.83 -1.52
N ILE A 117 21.89 -20.97 -1.32
CA ILE A 117 23.04 -21.08 -0.40
C ILE A 117 24.20 -20.19 -0.86
N ALA A 118 24.55 -20.19 -2.15
CA ALA A 118 25.61 -19.34 -2.68
C ALA A 118 25.31 -17.84 -2.46
N HIS A 119 24.06 -17.43 -2.67
CA HIS A 119 23.60 -16.05 -2.44
C HIS A 119 23.69 -15.65 -0.96
N TYR A 120 23.18 -16.48 -0.05
CA TYR A 120 23.24 -16.22 1.39
C TYR A 120 24.66 -16.32 1.95
N TYR A 121 25.53 -17.13 1.35
CA TYR A 121 26.95 -17.19 1.68
C TYR A 121 27.69 -15.90 1.31
N VAL A 122 27.40 -15.32 0.13
CA VAL A 122 27.95 -14.01 -0.28
C VAL A 122 27.46 -12.91 0.66
N ILE A 123 26.19 -12.94 1.07
CA ILE A 123 25.61 -11.96 2.02
C ILE A 123 26.25 -12.12 3.40
N LEU A 124 26.38 -13.35 3.91
CA LEU A 124 27.03 -13.62 5.19
C LEU A 124 28.48 -13.12 5.18
N ARG A 125 29.19 -13.27 4.07
CA ARG A 125 30.57 -12.78 3.89
C ARG A 125 30.68 -11.26 3.80
N LYS A 126 29.70 -10.57 3.20
CA LYS A 126 29.71 -9.10 3.00
C LYS A 126 29.09 -8.30 4.14
N GLU A 127 28.05 -8.85 4.77
CA GLU A 127 27.17 -8.12 5.70
C GLU A 127 26.94 -8.86 7.03
N GLY A 128 27.55 -10.03 7.23
CA GLY A 128 27.41 -10.82 8.45
C GLY A 128 26.01 -11.41 8.66
N ILE A 129 25.80 -11.97 9.85
CA ILE A 129 24.53 -12.62 10.24
C ILE A 129 23.38 -11.60 10.27
N ASP A 130 23.64 -10.35 10.60
CA ASP A 130 22.65 -9.28 10.61
C ASP A 130 22.12 -8.95 9.20
N GLY A 131 22.96 -9.02 8.17
CA GLY A 131 22.54 -8.90 6.77
C GLY A 131 21.62 -10.02 6.31
N VAL A 132 21.81 -11.23 6.84
CA VAL A 132 20.95 -12.40 6.59
C VAL A 132 19.64 -12.29 7.36
N MET A 133 19.69 -11.92 8.64
CA MET A 133 18.50 -11.75 9.51
C MET A 133 17.59 -10.61 9.03
N ARG A 134 18.15 -9.48 8.56
CA ARG A 134 17.37 -8.41 7.94
C ARG A 134 16.60 -8.89 6.71
N ARG A 135 17.22 -9.69 5.84
CA ARG A 135 16.56 -10.24 4.64
C ARG A 135 15.53 -11.32 4.98
N ALA A 136 15.78 -12.15 5.99
CA ALA A 136 14.80 -13.12 6.48
C ALA A 136 13.54 -12.42 7.05
N ARG A 137 13.71 -11.35 7.83
CA ARG A 137 12.60 -10.52 8.30
C ARG A 137 11.81 -9.88 7.15
N ARG A 138 12.46 -9.51 6.03
CA ARG A 138 11.77 -9.00 4.83
C ARG A 138 10.84 -10.03 4.20
N ILE A 139 11.31 -11.27 4.07
CA ILE A 139 10.54 -12.38 3.48
C ILE A 139 9.29 -12.64 4.33
N LEU A 140 9.44 -12.63 5.65
CA LEU A 140 8.33 -12.81 6.58
C LEU A 140 7.37 -11.59 6.62
N ALA A 141 7.86 -10.37 6.35
CA ALA A 141 7.04 -9.16 6.36
C ALA A 141 6.22 -8.94 5.07
N SER A 142 6.62 -9.52 3.93
CA SER A 142 5.81 -9.51 2.69
C SER A 142 4.59 -10.44 2.76
N GLU A 143 4.62 -11.45 3.63
CA GLU A 143 3.55 -12.46 3.75
C GLU A 143 2.21 -11.92 4.25
N GLN A 144 2.19 -10.75 4.93
CA GLN A 144 0.95 -10.18 5.47
C GLN A 144 0.00 -9.67 4.38
N PHE A 145 0.52 -9.40 3.18
CA PHE A 145 -0.21 -8.77 2.07
C PHE A 145 -0.26 -9.62 0.80
N GLU A 146 0.41 -10.78 0.79
CA GLU A 146 0.35 -11.72 -0.33
C GLU A 146 -0.84 -12.67 -0.15
N ASN A 147 -1.77 -12.63 -1.11
CA ASN A 147 -2.86 -13.60 -1.19
C ASN A 147 -2.31 -15.01 -1.40
N SER A 148 -2.94 -16.01 -0.77
CA SER A 148 -2.50 -17.40 -0.96
C SER A 148 -2.70 -17.81 -2.43
N PRO A 149 -1.80 -18.63 -2.99
CA PRO A 149 -1.96 -19.09 -4.38
C PRO A 149 -3.29 -19.78 -4.64
N GLU A 150 -3.85 -20.46 -3.65
CA GLU A 150 -5.15 -21.14 -3.71
C GLU A 150 -6.32 -20.14 -3.68
N ALA A 151 -6.20 -19.06 -2.91
CA ALA A 151 -7.19 -17.99 -2.91
C ALA A 151 -7.25 -17.30 -4.29
N TYR A 152 -6.08 -17.02 -4.87
CA TYR A 152 -6.00 -16.41 -6.20
C TYR A 152 -6.47 -17.36 -7.30
N ALA A 153 -6.13 -18.65 -7.25
CA ALA A 153 -6.63 -19.64 -8.21
C ALA A 153 -8.17 -19.71 -8.22
N ARG A 154 -8.81 -19.70 -7.04
CA ARG A 154 -10.29 -19.65 -6.94
C ARG A 154 -10.86 -18.34 -7.47
N TRP A 155 -10.17 -17.23 -7.24
CA TRP A 155 -10.58 -15.93 -7.78
C TRP A 155 -10.54 -15.94 -9.32
N ILE A 156 -9.47 -16.48 -9.92
CA ILE A 156 -9.37 -16.64 -11.38
C ILE A 156 -10.50 -17.51 -11.92
N GLU A 157 -10.79 -18.64 -11.29
CA GLU A 157 -11.84 -19.57 -11.72
C GLU A 157 -13.22 -18.89 -11.82
N ARG A 158 -13.53 -18.02 -10.85
CA ARG A 158 -14.81 -17.31 -10.81
C ARG A 158 -14.86 -16.10 -11.73
N HIS A 159 -13.79 -15.32 -11.75
CA HIS A 159 -13.82 -13.94 -12.23
C HIS A 159 -13.04 -13.74 -13.52
N ASP A 160 -11.92 -14.45 -13.71
CA ASP A 160 -10.96 -14.20 -14.80
C ASP A 160 -10.79 -15.39 -15.75
N THR A 161 -11.76 -16.31 -15.77
CA THR A 161 -11.79 -17.46 -16.67
C THR A 161 -12.75 -17.21 -17.84
N ILE A 162 -12.24 -17.41 -19.06
CA ILE A 162 -12.98 -17.29 -20.33
C ILE A 162 -13.33 -18.68 -20.84
N ASP A 163 -14.61 -19.01 -20.73
CA ASP A 163 -15.20 -20.17 -21.40
C ASP A 163 -15.59 -19.83 -22.86
N ASP A 164 -16.10 -20.83 -23.60
CA ASP A 164 -16.47 -20.65 -25.01
C ASP A 164 -17.59 -19.62 -25.20
N ALA A 165 -18.53 -19.51 -24.25
CA ALA A 165 -19.63 -18.55 -24.32
C ALA A 165 -19.12 -17.13 -24.13
N LYS A 166 -18.28 -16.89 -23.12
CA LYS A 166 -17.59 -15.60 -22.90
C LYS A 166 -16.70 -15.24 -24.09
N ARG A 167 -15.98 -16.22 -24.65
CA ARG A 167 -15.14 -16.00 -25.85
C ARG A 167 -15.99 -15.52 -27.03
N ALA A 168 -17.14 -16.14 -27.27
CA ALA A 168 -18.05 -15.73 -28.33
C ALA A 168 -18.65 -14.33 -28.07
N MET A 169 -19.04 -14.04 -26.82
CA MET A 169 -19.51 -12.72 -26.40
C MET A 169 -18.45 -11.63 -26.66
N LEU A 170 -17.21 -11.85 -26.21
CA LEU A 170 -16.11 -10.91 -26.37
C LEU A 170 -15.77 -10.65 -27.84
N ARG A 171 -15.80 -11.68 -28.69
CA ARG A 171 -15.67 -11.52 -30.15
C ARG A 171 -16.81 -10.67 -30.73
N GLY A 172 -18.04 -10.82 -30.22
CA GLY A 172 -19.16 -9.97 -30.61
C GLY A 172 -18.92 -8.49 -30.26
N LYS A 173 -18.34 -8.21 -29.09
CA LYS A 173 -18.01 -6.84 -28.65
C LYS A 173 -17.06 -6.12 -29.61
N VAL A 174 -16.09 -6.83 -30.21
CA VAL A 174 -15.13 -6.25 -31.19
C VAL A 174 -15.87 -5.50 -32.30
N SER A 175 -16.91 -6.11 -32.88
CA SER A 175 -17.66 -5.54 -34.00
C SER A 175 -18.42 -4.27 -33.65
N ALA A 176 -18.72 -4.04 -32.37
CA ALA A 176 -19.43 -2.87 -31.88
C ALA A 176 -18.51 -1.68 -31.55
N LEU A 177 -17.18 -1.87 -31.57
CA LEU A 177 -16.23 -0.82 -31.26
C LEU A 177 -16.15 0.20 -32.39
N ALA A 178 -16.30 1.48 -32.04
CA ALA A 178 -16.24 2.59 -32.99
C ALA A 178 -14.84 2.78 -33.57
N LYS A 179 -13.81 2.63 -32.74
CA LYS A 179 -12.40 2.59 -33.15
C LYS A 179 -11.87 1.18 -33.02
N GLN A 180 -11.23 0.70 -34.08
CA GLN A 180 -10.54 -0.59 -34.12
C GLN A 180 -9.10 -0.37 -34.63
N PRO A 181 -8.27 0.35 -33.85
CA PRO A 181 -6.91 0.68 -34.24
C PRO A 181 -6.03 -0.55 -34.33
N LEU A 182 -5.05 -0.51 -35.22
CA LEU A 182 -3.99 -1.52 -35.26
C LEU A 182 -3.07 -1.35 -34.03
N ILE A 183 -2.90 -2.42 -33.25
CA ILE A 183 -1.94 -2.46 -32.13
C ILE A 183 -0.67 -3.18 -32.58
N SER A 184 0.46 -2.47 -32.56
CA SER A 184 1.78 -3.05 -32.87
C SER A 184 2.49 -3.46 -31.59
N ILE A 185 2.81 -4.74 -31.45
CA ILE A 185 3.46 -5.28 -30.26
C ILE A 185 4.96 -5.32 -30.50
N VAL A 186 5.73 -4.58 -29.69
CA VAL A 186 7.19 -4.46 -29.81
C VAL A 186 7.86 -5.45 -28.88
N VAL A 187 8.69 -6.33 -29.45
CA VAL A 187 9.39 -7.39 -28.71
C VAL A 187 10.89 -7.39 -29.06
N PRO A 188 11.76 -6.89 -28.18
CA PRO A 188 13.19 -7.15 -28.27
C PRO A 188 13.50 -8.58 -27.79
N THR A 189 14.39 -9.30 -28.47
CA THR A 189 14.77 -10.67 -28.10
C THR A 189 16.27 -10.91 -28.25
N TYR A 190 16.87 -11.68 -27.33
CA TYR A 190 18.28 -12.07 -27.40
C TYR A 190 18.52 -13.42 -26.71
N ASN A 191 18.96 -14.41 -27.48
CA ASN A 191 19.28 -15.77 -27.01
C ASN A 191 18.15 -16.46 -26.23
N SER A 192 16.91 -16.06 -26.52
CA SER A 192 15.70 -16.51 -25.83
C SER A 192 15.55 -18.02 -25.84
N ASP A 193 14.95 -18.53 -24.77
CA ASP A 193 14.51 -19.92 -24.74
C ASP A 193 13.45 -20.14 -25.83
N ILE A 194 13.64 -21.18 -26.65
CA ILE A 194 12.80 -21.41 -27.82
C ILE A 194 11.37 -21.80 -27.42
N ALA A 195 11.18 -22.53 -26.32
CA ALA A 195 9.85 -22.89 -25.86
C ALA A 195 9.11 -21.64 -25.37
N LEU A 196 9.78 -20.80 -24.58
CA LEU A 196 9.18 -19.56 -24.06
C LEU A 196 8.88 -18.57 -25.20
N LEU A 197 9.79 -18.41 -26.16
CA LEU A 197 9.60 -17.54 -27.32
C LEU A 197 8.41 -18.00 -28.17
N ARG A 198 8.26 -19.32 -28.38
CA ARG A 198 7.11 -19.88 -29.09
C ARG A 198 5.81 -19.59 -28.36
N GLU A 199 5.75 -19.86 -27.06
CA GLU A 199 4.56 -19.59 -26.26
C GLU A 199 4.20 -18.10 -26.23
N MET A 200 5.18 -17.20 -26.17
CA MET A 200 4.96 -15.76 -26.30
C MET A 200 4.28 -15.42 -27.64
N ILE A 201 4.83 -15.91 -28.76
CA ILE A 201 4.25 -15.68 -30.10
C ILE A 201 2.82 -16.26 -30.19
N GLU A 202 2.60 -17.48 -29.68
CA GLU A 202 1.26 -18.09 -29.68
C GLU A 202 0.26 -17.32 -28.82
N SER A 203 0.69 -16.71 -27.70
CA SER A 203 -0.19 -15.86 -26.87
C SER A 203 -0.68 -14.62 -27.61
N VAL A 204 0.12 -14.08 -28.52
CA VAL A 204 -0.26 -12.99 -29.43
C VAL A 204 -1.19 -13.49 -30.54
N ARG A 205 -0.90 -14.66 -31.12
CA ARG A 205 -1.77 -15.27 -32.15
C ARG A 205 -3.15 -15.63 -31.62
N ALA A 206 -3.26 -15.97 -30.35
CA ALA A 206 -4.50 -16.31 -29.66
C ALA A 206 -5.39 -15.11 -29.31
N GLN A 207 -4.95 -13.87 -29.54
CA GLN A 207 -5.72 -12.68 -29.18
C GLN A 207 -7.10 -12.65 -29.86
N LEU A 208 -8.13 -12.33 -29.09
CA LEU A 208 -9.52 -12.22 -29.56
C LEU A 208 -9.73 -10.98 -30.44
N TYR A 209 -8.95 -9.93 -30.21
CA TYR A 209 -8.88 -8.77 -31.08
C TYR A 209 -7.93 -9.06 -32.23
N ALA A 210 -8.39 -8.99 -33.48
CA ALA A 210 -7.62 -9.48 -34.63
C ALA A 210 -6.67 -8.43 -35.27
N HIS A 211 -6.83 -7.14 -34.94
CA HIS A 211 -6.10 -6.04 -35.58
C HIS A 211 -4.81 -5.77 -34.82
N TRP A 212 -3.88 -6.71 -34.89
CA TRP A 212 -2.56 -6.60 -34.30
C TRP A 212 -1.47 -6.90 -35.33
N GLU A 213 -0.26 -6.43 -35.03
CA GLU A 213 0.97 -6.90 -35.65
C GLU A 213 2.04 -7.12 -34.58
N LEU A 214 2.94 -8.07 -34.81
CA LEU A 214 4.00 -8.43 -33.88
C LEU A 214 5.35 -8.04 -34.49
N CYS A 215 6.00 -7.04 -33.93
CA CYS A 215 7.25 -6.47 -34.39
C CYS A 215 8.40 -6.96 -33.50
N ILE A 216 9.17 -7.94 -33.99
CA ILE A 216 10.24 -8.59 -33.22
C ILE A 216 11.60 -8.14 -33.73
N ALA A 217 12.48 -7.73 -32.83
CA ALA A 217 13.89 -7.46 -33.13
C ALA A 217 14.79 -8.46 -32.42
N ASP A 218 15.42 -9.35 -33.19
CA ASP A 218 16.48 -10.21 -32.69
C ASP A 218 17.79 -9.42 -32.58
N ASP A 219 18.30 -9.27 -31.36
CA ASP A 219 19.47 -8.47 -31.04
C ASP A 219 20.79 -9.22 -31.24
N ALA A 220 20.95 -9.79 -32.44
CA ALA A 220 22.07 -10.62 -32.84
C ALA A 220 22.23 -11.86 -31.95
N SER A 221 21.18 -12.68 -31.81
CA SER A 221 21.25 -13.92 -31.06
C SER A 221 22.37 -14.82 -31.58
N THR A 222 23.17 -15.37 -30.67
CA THR A 222 24.26 -16.31 -31.01
C THR A 222 23.72 -17.70 -31.33
N ARG A 223 22.49 -17.98 -30.94
CA ARG A 223 21.77 -19.24 -31.16
C ARG A 223 20.99 -19.17 -32.48
N SER A 224 21.38 -19.96 -33.47
CA SER A 224 20.71 -19.96 -34.79
C SER A 224 19.24 -20.37 -34.70
N GLU A 225 18.88 -21.20 -33.71
CA GLU A 225 17.50 -21.68 -33.55
C GLU A 225 16.50 -20.54 -33.27
N VAL A 226 16.95 -19.43 -32.66
CA VAL A 226 16.11 -18.24 -32.42
C VAL A 226 15.72 -17.63 -33.78
N ALA A 227 16.70 -17.32 -34.62
CA ALA A 227 16.45 -16.73 -35.93
C ALA A 227 15.68 -17.67 -36.87
N GLU A 228 15.93 -18.98 -36.80
CA GLU A 228 15.16 -19.99 -37.53
C GLU A 228 13.69 -20.01 -37.11
N THR A 229 13.42 -20.04 -35.79
CA THR A 229 12.06 -19.99 -35.24
C THR A 229 11.34 -18.71 -35.65
N LEU A 230 11.99 -17.55 -35.55
CA LEU A 230 11.39 -16.27 -35.95
C LEU A 230 11.03 -16.23 -37.45
N ARG A 231 11.89 -16.77 -38.32
CA ARG A 231 11.61 -16.86 -39.76
C ARG A 231 10.45 -17.81 -40.07
N GLU A 232 10.35 -18.93 -39.36
CA GLU A 232 9.24 -19.88 -39.49
C GLU A 232 7.90 -19.20 -39.20
N TYR A 233 7.81 -18.47 -38.07
CA TYR A 233 6.60 -17.74 -37.69
C TYR A 233 6.26 -16.60 -38.64
N ALA A 234 7.26 -15.79 -39.04
CA ALA A 234 7.05 -14.70 -39.99
C ALA A 234 6.58 -15.19 -41.37
N ALA A 235 7.01 -16.38 -41.80
CA ALA A 235 6.54 -17.00 -43.04
C ALA A 235 5.10 -17.53 -42.93
N ALA A 236 4.69 -18.02 -41.75
CA ALA A 236 3.36 -18.58 -41.52
C ALA A 236 2.29 -17.53 -41.20
N GLU A 237 2.66 -16.37 -40.65
CA GLU A 237 1.75 -15.32 -40.21
C GLU A 237 2.26 -13.95 -40.68
N PRO A 238 1.65 -13.34 -41.72
CA PRO A 238 2.10 -12.06 -42.30
C PRO A 238 2.06 -10.87 -41.33
N ARG A 239 1.29 -10.96 -40.24
CA ARG A 239 1.26 -9.94 -39.17
C ARG A 239 2.51 -9.96 -38.29
N ILE A 240 3.34 -11.01 -38.36
CA ILE A 240 4.62 -11.11 -37.64
C ILE A 240 5.73 -10.54 -38.52
N LYS A 241 6.28 -9.39 -38.10
CA LYS A 241 7.39 -8.70 -38.75
C LYS A 241 8.64 -8.89 -37.91
N ILE A 242 9.75 -9.25 -38.55
CA ILE A 242 11.02 -9.50 -37.86
C ILE A 242 12.14 -8.65 -38.44
N VAL A 243 13.07 -8.24 -37.58
CA VAL A 243 14.38 -7.71 -37.96
C VAL A 243 15.47 -8.47 -37.22
N LEU A 244 16.48 -8.93 -37.95
CA LEU A 244 17.64 -9.62 -37.39
C LEU A 244 18.80 -8.63 -37.39
N ARG A 245 19.20 -8.17 -36.20
CA ARG A 245 20.29 -7.21 -36.06
C ARG A 245 21.62 -7.90 -36.26
N GLU A 246 22.57 -7.20 -36.89
CA GLU A 246 23.94 -7.71 -37.10
C GLU A 246 24.81 -7.56 -35.84
N GLN A 247 24.45 -6.64 -34.95
CA GLN A 247 25.21 -6.31 -33.75
C GLN A 247 24.28 -6.21 -32.54
N ASN A 248 24.73 -6.77 -31.42
CA ASN A 248 24.03 -6.68 -30.15
C ASN A 248 24.08 -5.23 -29.63
N GLY A 249 22.93 -4.57 -29.57
CA GLY A 249 22.77 -3.19 -29.09
C GLY A 249 22.04 -3.09 -27.76
N HIS A 250 21.78 -4.23 -27.11
CA HIS A 250 20.95 -4.37 -25.92
C HIS A 250 19.50 -3.91 -26.12
N ILE A 251 18.73 -3.94 -25.03
CA ILE A 251 17.27 -3.80 -25.06
C ILE A 251 16.79 -2.49 -25.71
N SER A 252 17.48 -1.35 -25.51
CA SER A 252 17.04 -0.06 -26.07
C SER A 252 17.12 -0.03 -27.59
N GLU A 253 18.25 -0.45 -28.17
CA GLU A 253 18.44 -0.47 -29.64
C GLU A 253 17.63 -1.59 -30.30
N ALA A 254 17.49 -2.75 -29.65
CA ALA A 254 16.60 -3.81 -30.10
C ALA A 254 15.14 -3.32 -30.14
N SER A 255 14.67 -2.68 -29.07
CA SER A 255 13.31 -2.10 -29.00
C SER A 255 13.10 -1.03 -30.06
N ASN A 256 14.09 -0.16 -30.32
CA ASN A 256 14.01 0.82 -31.41
C ASN A 256 13.97 0.17 -32.81
N SER A 257 14.66 -0.96 -33.01
CA SER A 257 14.63 -1.69 -34.27
C SER A 257 13.26 -2.34 -34.51
N ALA A 258 12.65 -2.88 -33.46
CA ALA A 258 11.28 -3.37 -33.51
C ALA A 258 10.28 -2.21 -33.71
N LEU A 259 10.48 -1.08 -33.03
CA LEU A 259 9.69 0.15 -33.20
C LEU A 259 9.75 0.69 -34.63
N ALA A 260 10.85 0.49 -35.36
CA ALA A 260 10.94 0.88 -36.77
C ALA A 260 10.03 0.05 -37.70
N LEU A 261 9.59 -1.15 -37.28
CA LEU A 261 8.65 -2.00 -38.02
C LEU A 261 7.17 -1.63 -37.79
N VAL A 262 6.90 -0.81 -36.77
CA VAL A 262 5.56 -0.44 -36.30
C VAL A 262 4.83 0.41 -37.34
N THR A 263 3.62 -0.04 -37.68
CA THR A 263 2.66 0.66 -38.54
C THR A 263 1.31 0.92 -37.86
N GLY A 264 1.09 0.38 -36.66
CA GLY A 264 -0.11 0.58 -35.87
C GLY A 264 -0.23 1.95 -35.22
N GLU A 265 -1.45 2.32 -34.87
CA GLU A 265 -1.77 3.59 -34.18
C GLU A 265 -1.28 3.58 -32.73
N TYR A 266 -1.20 2.39 -32.13
CA TYR A 266 -0.69 2.17 -30.79
C TYR A 266 0.42 1.13 -30.78
N VAL A 267 1.38 1.32 -29.87
CA VAL A 267 2.46 0.39 -29.54
C VAL A 267 2.16 -0.27 -28.21
N ALA A 268 2.25 -1.59 -28.13
CA ALA A 268 2.25 -2.35 -26.88
C ALA A 268 3.63 -2.97 -26.62
N LEU A 269 4.07 -3.00 -25.37
CA LEU A 269 5.32 -3.65 -24.96
C LEU A 269 5.06 -5.09 -24.49
N LEU A 270 5.96 -6.01 -24.85
CA LEU A 270 5.90 -7.41 -24.42
C LEU A 270 7.31 -7.98 -24.36
N ASP A 271 7.66 -8.61 -23.24
CA ASP A 271 8.92 -9.33 -23.10
C ASP A 271 8.86 -10.67 -23.85
N HIS A 272 10.00 -11.06 -24.45
CA HIS A 272 10.09 -12.21 -25.35
C HIS A 272 9.81 -13.57 -24.69
N ASP A 273 9.77 -13.61 -23.37
CA ASP A 273 9.56 -14.79 -22.55
C ASP A 273 8.27 -14.72 -21.73
N ASP A 274 7.41 -13.72 -21.91
CA ASP A 274 6.14 -13.58 -21.18
C ASP A 274 4.92 -13.82 -22.07
N ILE A 275 3.72 -13.82 -21.48
CA ILE A 275 2.48 -14.10 -22.22
C ILE A 275 1.37 -13.09 -21.91
N LEU A 276 0.55 -12.85 -22.93
CA LEU A 276 -0.68 -12.08 -22.81
C LEU A 276 -1.89 -13.04 -22.72
N PRO A 277 -2.88 -12.78 -21.84
CA PRO A 277 -4.15 -13.50 -21.90
C PRO A 277 -4.90 -13.17 -23.20
N GLU A 278 -5.76 -14.08 -23.68
CA GLU A 278 -6.40 -13.98 -25.00
C GLU A 278 -7.27 -12.71 -25.20
N HIS A 279 -7.69 -12.06 -24.12
CA HIS A 279 -8.54 -10.87 -24.14
C HIS A 279 -7.75 -9.55 -23.95
N ALA A 280 -6.42 -9.59 -23.78
CA ALA A 280 -5.61 -8.43 -23.43
C ALA A 280 -5.78 -7.24 -24.39
N LEU A 281 -5.58 -7.47 -25.69
CA LEU A 281 -5.68 -6.40 -26.69
C LEU A 281 -7.12 -5.89 -26.86
N LEU A 282 -8.13 -6.74 -26.63
CA LEU A 282 -9.52 -6.32 -26.68
C LEU A 282 -9.84 -5.31 -25.57
N LEU A 283 -9.43 -5.60 -24.32
CA LEU A 283 -9.66 -4.67 -23.20
C LEU A 283 -8.89 -3.36 -23.39
N VAL A 284 -7.68 -3.40 -23.96
CA VAL A 284 -6.93 -2.20 -24.36
C VAL A 284 -7.74 -1.36 -25.35
N VAL A 285 -8.32 -1.97 -26.38
CA VAL A 285 -9.09 -1.23 -27.38
C VAL A 285 -10.43 -0.72 -26.82
N GLN A 286 -11.06 -1.47 -25.92
CA GLN A 286 -12.22 -0.96 -25.16
C GLN A 286 -11.85 0.27 -24.35
N ALA A 287 -10.71 0.27 -23.65
CA ALA A 287 -10.22 1.43 -22.92
C ALA A 287 -9.93 2.62 -23.85
N ILE A 288 -9.33 2.40 -25.03
CA ILE A 288 -9.12 3.46 -26.04
C ILE A 288 -10.45 4.08 -26.49
N ASN A 289 -11.50 3.27 -26.66
CA ASN A 289 -12.82 3.76 -27.04
C ASN A 289 -13.51 4.51 -25.89
N ALA A 290 -13.41 4.01 -24.65
CA ALA A 290 -14.02 4.60 -23.48
C ALA A 290 -13.32 5.90 -23.03
N HIS A 291 -12.01 6.02 -23.27
CA HIS A 291 -11.18 7.14 -22.84
C HIS A 291 -10.46 7.79 -24.02
N PRO A 292 -11.17 8.54 -24.89
CA PRO A 292 -10.60 9.10 -26.12
C PRO A 292 -9.52 10.17 -25.90
N ARG A 293 -9.37 10.69 -24.67
CA ARG A 293 -8.28 11.60 -24.27
C ARG A 293 -7.01 10.84 -23.85
N ALA A 294 -7.12 9.57 -23.52
CA ALA A 294 -5.99 8.76 -23.10
C ALA A 294 -5.10 8.41 -24.30
N ARG A 295 -3.79 8.53 -24.08
CA ARG A 295 -2.72 8.27 -25.07
C ARG A 295 -1.70 7.27 -24.55
N LEU A 296 -1.75 6.94 -23.25
CA LEU A 296 -0.96 5.91 -22.61
C LEU A 296 -1.84 5.06 -21.71
N PHE A 297 -1.58 3.76 -21.68
CA PHE A 297 -2.33 2.80 -20.90
C PHE A 297 -1.37 1.82 -20.21
N TYR A 298 -1.71 1.41 -19.01
CA TYR A 298 -1.04 0.32 -18.31
C TYR A 298 -2.10 -0.57 -17.66
N SER A 299 -1.76 -1.83 -17.40
CA SER A 299 -2.67 -2.81 -16.81
C SER A 299 -2.15 -3.38 -15.49
N ASP A 300 -3.02 -4.11 -14.80
CA ASP A 300 -2.56 -5.03 -13.76
C ASP A 300 -1.81 -6.21 -14.38
N GLU A 301 -1.07 -6.91 -13.53
CA GLU A 301 -0.28 -8.07 -13.94
C GLU A 301 -0.24 -9.11 -12.82
N ASP A 302 0.11 -10.33 -13.17
CA ASP A 302 0.48 -11.34 -12.19
C ASP A 302 1.71 -12.11 -12.67
N LYS A 303 2.05 -13.17 -11.94
CA LYS A 303 3.17 -14.04 -12.30
C LYS A 303 2.68 -15.42 -12.69
N ILE A 304 3.37 -16.06 -13.62
CA ILE A 304 3.11 -17.46 -13.97
C ILE A 304 4.31 -18.33 -13.59
N THR A 305 4.04 -19.44 -12.90
CA THR A 305 5.07 -20.42 -12.51
C THR A 305 5.46 -21.29 -13.71
N PRO A 306 6.61 -22.00 -13.65
CA PRO A 306 7.00 -22.95 -14.70
C PRO A 306 5.95 -24.04 -15.01
N GLU A 307 5.06 -24.33 -14.06
CA GLU A 307 3.94 -25.27 -14.24
C GLU A 307 2.70 -24.63 -14.88
N GLY A 308 2.79 -23.38 -15.35
CA GLY A 308 1.69 -22.66 -15.98
C GLY A 308 0.66 -22.08 -15.00
N ARG A 309 0.98 -22.02 -13.70
CA ARG A 309 0.03 -21.54 -12.68
C ARG A 309 0.23 -20.05 -12.39
N ARG A 310 -0.85 -19.28 -12.47
CA ARG A 310 -0.89 -17.85 -12.11
C ARG A 310 -0.83 -17.64 -10.59
N VAL A 311 -0.01 -16.70 -10.12
CA VAL A 311 0.28 -16.40 -8.72
C VAL A 311 0.67 -14.92 -8.54
N ALA A 312 0.61 -14.42 -7.29
CA ALA A 312 1.12 -13.10 -6.89
C ALA A 312 0.60 -11.93 -7.76
N PRO A 313 -0.72 -11.68 -7.81
CA PRO A 313 -1.28 -10.58 -8.58
C PRO A 313 -0.82 -9.24 -8.02
N TYR A 314 -0.37 -8.37 -8.91
CA TYR A 314 -0.18 -6.95 -8.65
C TYR A 314 -1.37 -6.16 -9.19
N PHE A 315 -2.33 -5.93 -8.29
CA PHE A 315 -3.47 -5.05 -8.50
C PHE A 315 -3.02 -3.61 -8.22
N LYS A 316 -2.64 -2.89 -9.28
CA LYS A 316 -2.05 -1.56 -9.24
C LYS A 316 -3.10 -0.51 -8.89
N SER A 317 -2.67 0.64 -8.37
CA SER A 317 -3.57 1.80 -8.27
C SER A 317 -3.85 2.36 -9.66
N ASP A 318 -4.89 3.19 -9.76
CA ASP A 318 -5.04 4.11 -10.88
C ASP A 318 -3.89 5.14 -10.88
N TRP A 319 -3.88 6.04 -11.86
CA TRP A 319 -2.75 6.91 -12.18
C TRP A 319 -2.19 7.63 -10.95
N ASN A 320 -0.95 7.28 -10.59
CA ASN A 320 -0.28 7.74 -9.39
C ASN A 320 1.11 8.27 -9.74
N PRO A 321 1.22 9.55 -10.10
CA PRO A 321 2.48 10.13 -10.58
C PRO A 321 3.59 10.13 -9.53
N GLU A 322 3.28 10.31 -8.23
CA GLU A 322 4.29 10.20 -7.17
C GLU A 322 4.78 8.76 -7.00
N LEU A 323 3.86 7.77 -7.10
CA LEU A 323 4.24 6.35 -7.03
C LEU A 323 5.06 5.94 -8.26
N LEU A 324 4.81 6.50 -9.45
CA LEU A 324 5.59 6.22 -10.66
C LEU A 324 7.09 6.52 -10.47
N LEU A 325 7.43 7.56 -9.71
CA LEU A 325 8.82 7.94 -9.40
C LEU A 325 9.51 6.95 -8.44
N VAL A 326 8.76 6.00 -7.88
CA VAL A 326 9.25 4.96 -6.98
C VAL A 326 9.12 3.57 -7.59
N GLN A 327 8.06 3.34 -8.38
CA GLN A 327 7.67 2.06 -8.97
C GLN A 327 7.19 2.26 -10.40
N ASN A 328 7.78 1.54 -11.36
CA ASN A 328 7.35 1.63 -12.75
C ASN A 328 5.98 0.94 -12.94
N LEU A 329 4.89 1.71 -12.97
CA LEU A 329 3.52 1.20 -13.12
C LEU A 329 3.23 0.63 -14.53
N PHE A 330 4.02 1.02 -15.53
CA PHE A 330 3.86 0.62 -16.93
C PHE A 330 4.60 -0.67 -17.29
N SER A 331 5.50 -1.12 -16.43
CA SER A 331 6.04 -2.47 -16.57
C SER A 331 4.89 -3.45 -16.32
N HIS A 332 4.70 -4.50 -17.12
CA HIS A 332 5.39 -4.85 -18.39
C HIS A 332 4.56 -4.56 -19.65
N LEU A 333 3.22 -4.54 -19.56
CA LEU A 333 2.32 -4.18 -20.66
C LEU A 333 2.03 -2.68 -20.70
N GLY A 334 3.03 -1.89 -21.12
CA GLY A 334 2.81 -0.50 -21.47
C GLY A 334 2.21 -0.37 -22.86
N VAL A 335 1.11 0.37 -23.01
CA VAL A 335 0.53 0.69 -24.32
C VAL A 335 0.55 2.20 -24.53
N PHE A 336 1.02 2.63 -25.69
CA PHE A 336 1.24 4.05 -26.00
C PHE A 336 0.73 4.36 -27.39
N GLU A 337 0.21 5.56 -27.61
CA GLU A 337 0.00 6.06 -28.96
C GLU A 337 1.35 6.12 -29.68
N THR A 338 1.42 5.54 -30.88
CA THR A 338 2.66 5.46 -31.66
C THR A 338 3.24 6.84 -31.96
N ALA A 339 2.37 7.83 -32.25
CA ALA A 339 2.79 9.22 -32.48
C ALA A 339 3.48 9.82 -31.26
N LEU A 340 3.01 9.49 -30.05
CA LEU A 340 3.60 9.97 -28.80
C LEU A 340 4.98 9.35 -28.55
N VAL A 341 5.14 8.04 -28.78
CA VAL A 341 6.44 7.36 -28.66
C VAL A 341 7.47 7.95 -29.62
N ARG A 342 7.04 8.24 -30.86
CA ARG A 342 7.90 8.90 -31.87
C ARG A 342 8.25 10.33 -31.48
N GLN A 343 7.30 11.09 -30.95
CA GLN A 343 7.55 12.44 -30.43
C GLN A 343 8.51 12.43 -29.23
N ALA A 344 8.48 11.37 -28.43
CA ALA A 344 9.40 11.17 -27.32
C ALA A 344 10.80 10.69 -27.76
N ASP A 345 11.01 10.38 -29.05
CA ASP A 345 12.25 9.84 -29.62
C ASP A 345 12.57 8.40 -29.17
N GLY A 346 11.54 7.56 -29.03
CA GLY A 346 11.71 6.11 -28.79
C GLY A 346 12.46 5.77 -27.49
N PHE A 347 13.21 4.67 -27.51
CA PHE A 347 13.98 4.18 -26.36
C PHE A 347 15.40 4.75 -26.37
N ARG A 348 15.85 5.35 -25.26
CA ARG A 348 17.18 5.97 -25.19
C ARG A 348 18.25 4.97 -24.76
N LYS A 349 19.38 4.96 -25.47
CA LYS A 349 20.59 4.24 -25.03
C LYS A 349 21.06 4.68 -23.65
N GLY A 350 21.63 3.73 -22.92
CA GLY A 350 22.16 3.91 -21.58
C GLY A 350 21.12 3.69 -20.48
N PHE A 351 19.83 3.60 -20.82
CA PHE A 351 18.74 3.39 -19.88
C PHE A 351 18.33 1.92 -19.77
N GLU A 352 19.17 0.99 -20.25
CA GLU A 352 18.90 -0.43 -20.24
C GLU A 352 18.53 -0.90 -18.82
N GLY A 353 17.44 -1.66 -18.68
CA GLY A 353 16.88 -2.09 -17.40
C GLY A 353 15.93 -1.07 -16.75
N SER A 354 15.80 0.14 -17.28
CA SER A 354 14.80 1.15 -16.89
C SER A 354 14.31 1.96 -18.08
N GLN A 355 14.42 1.41 -19.29
CA GLN A 355 14.08 2.09 -20.54
C GLN A 355 12.59 2.41 -20.63
N ASP A 356 11.73 1.57 -20.03
CA ASP A 356 10.29 1.78 -20.02
C ASP A 356 9.91 2.94 -19.09
N LEU A 357 10.53 3.02 -17.90
CA LEU A 357 10.35 4.16 -16.99
C LEU A 357 10.80 5.46 -17.66
N ASP A 358 11.96 5.46 -18.33
CA ASP A 358 12.44 6.62 -19.09
C ASP A 358 11.44 7.05 -20.18
N LEU A 359 10.92 6.10 -20.95
CA LEU A 359 9.94 6.37 -22.00
C LEU A 359 8.65 6.97 -21.43
N VAL A 360 8.09 6.34 -20.40
CA VAL A 360 6.85 6.78 -19.76
C VAL A 360 7.00 8.20 -19.22
N LEU A 361 8.09 8.50 -18.51
CA LEU A 361 8.33 9.84 -17.96
C LEU A 361 8.42 10.93 -19.04
N ARG A 362 8.97 10.61 -20.22
CA ARG A 362 9.02 11.53 -21.37
C ARG A 362 7.64 11.68 -22.02
N CYS A 363 6.93 10.57 -22.25
CA CYS A 363 5.61 10.58 -22.85
C CYS A 363 4.59 11.33 -21.97
N VAL A 364 4.63 11.14 -20.65
CA VAL A 364 3.78 11.89 -19.69
C VAL A 364 4.10 13.38 -19.70
N ALA A 365 5.38 13.76 -19.77
CA ALA A 365 5.77 15.17 -19.86
C ALA A 365 5.27 15.85 -21.16
N ILE A 366 5.08 15.09 -22.24
CA ILE A 366 4.55 15.58 -23.52
C ILE A 366 3.02 15.60 -23.51
N ALA A 367 2.38 14.52 -23.05
CA ALA A 367 0.94 14.32 -23.19
C ALA A 367 0.12 14.89 -22.01
N GLY A 368 0.74 15.07 -20.85
CA GLY A 368 0.06 15.45 -19.61
C GLY A 368 -0.52 14.26 -18.83
N HIS A 369 -0.87 14.50 -17.58
CA HIS A 369 -1.37 13.48 -16.66
C HIS A 369 -2.74 12.91 -17.07
N ASP A 370 -3.63 13.75 -17.62
CA ASP A 370 -4.96 13.36 -18.10
C ASP A 370 -4.94 12.36 -19.29
N ALA A 371 -3.77 12.20 -19.92
CA ALA A 371 -3.58 11.29 -21.03
C ALA A 371 -3.23 9.85 -20.59
N VAL A 372 -3.09 9.60 -19.29
CA VAL A 372 -2.75 8.28 -18.75
C VAL A 372 -4.01 7.58 -18.22
N HIS A 373 -4.16 6.30 -18.53
CA HIS A 373 -5.27 5.49 -18.05
C HIS A 373 -4.83 4.11 -17.56
N HIS A 374 -5.31 3.70 -16.40
CA HIS A 374 -5.14 2.35 -15.87
C HIS A 374 -6.27 1.44 -16.33
N ILE A 375 -5.93 0.24 -16.79
CA ILE A 375 -6.89 -0.83 -17.07
C ILE A 375 -6.80 -1.83 -15.91
N PRO A 376 -7.76 -1.84 -14.97
CA PRO A 376 -7.71 -2.63 -13.73
C PRO A 376 -8.02 -4.13 -13.94
N HIS A 377 -7.41 -4.73 -14.96
CA HIS A 377 -7.46 -6.14 -15.28
C HIS A 377 -6.05 -6.69 -15.44
N VAL A 378 -5.87 -7.97 -15.13
CA VAL A 378 -4.60 -8.66 -15.29
C VAL A 378 -4.41 -9.01 -16.77
N LEU A 379 -3.69 -8.15 -17.50
CA LEU A 379 -3.47 -8.31 -18.95
C LEU A 379 -2.04 -8.75 -19.30
N TYR A 380 -1.26 -9.13 -18.30
CA TYR A 380 0.10 -9.60 -18.47
C TYR A 380 0.44 -10.67 -17.44
N HIS A 381 1.09 -11.76 -17.88
CA HIS A 381 1.56 -12.82 -17.01
C HIS A 381 3.09 -12.91 -17.08
N TRP A 382 3.74 -12.44 -16.02
CA TRP A 382 5.20 -12.41 -15.91
C TRP A 382 5.77 -13.77 -15.47
N ARG A 383 6.60 -14.40 -16.30
CA ARG A 383 7.17 -15.71 -16.00
C ARG A 383 8.22 -15.66 -14.91
N ILE A 384 8.11 -16.61 -13.99
CA ILE A 384 9.14 -16.88 -12.99
C ILE A 384 10.16 -17.86 -13.61
N VAL A 385 11.22 -17.33 -14.23
CA VAL A 385 12.34 -18.11 -14.78
C VAL A 385 13.65 -17.86 -14.04
N PRO A 386 14.52 -18.88 -13.85
CA PRO A 386 15.85 -18.68 -13.26
C PRO A 386 16.69 -17.69 -14.07
N GLY A 387 17.09 -16.57 -13.45
CA GLY A 387 17.87 -15.50 -14.11
C GLY A 387 17.05 -14.29 -14.58
N SER A 388 15.71 -14.35 -14.51
CA SER A 388 14.84 -13.18 -14.70
C SER A 388 15.01 -12.18 -13.55
N THR A 389 14.81 -10.89 -13.85
CA THR A 389 14.76 -9.78 -12.87
C THR A 389 13.67 -9.98 -11.82
N ALA A 390 12.72 -10.90 -12.05
CA ALA A 390 11.77 -11.38 -11.05
C ALA A 390 12.44 -11.86 -9.74
N GLY A 391 13.73 -12.24 -9.78
CA GLY A 391 14.50 -12.73 -8.64
C GLY A 391 15.58 -11.79 -8.06
N ALA A 392 16.05 -10.79 -8.80
CA ALA A 392 16.99 -9.74 -8.37
C ALA A 392 17.29 -8.73 -9.49
N GLU A 393 17.23 -7.42 -9.20
CA GLU A 393 17.67 -6.36 -10.13
C GLU A 393 19.20 -6.23 -10.19
N LYS A 394 19.71 -5.91 -11.36
CA LYS A 394 21.15 -5.66 -11.59
C LYS A 394 21.50 -4.19 -11.25
N PRO A 395 22.71 -3.89 -10.74
CA PRO A 395 23.08 -2.52 -10.33
C PRO A 395 22.97 -1.43 -11.40
N TYR A 396 23.09 -1.78 -12.68
CA TYR A 396 22.97 -0.81 -13.78
C TYR A 396 21.53 -0.29 -13.95
N ALA A 397 20.51 -1.12 -13.69
CA ALA A 397 19.11 -0.74 -13.84
C ALA A 397 18.75 0.36 -12.83
N LEU A 398 19.21 0.22 -11.58
CA LEU A 398 19.06 1.26 -10.57
C LEU A 398 19.68 2.60 -11.01
N THR A 399 20.89 2.56 -11.58
CA THR A 399 21.58 3.76 -12.06
C THR A 399 20.83 4.41 -13.22
N ALA A 400 20.31 3.61 -14.15
CA ALA A 400 19.47 4.06 -15.24
C ALA A 400 18.17 4.69 -14.74
N GLY A 401 17.51 4.09 -13.74
CA GLY A 401 16.29 4.60 -13.11
C GLY A 401 16.52 5.95 -12.40
N ILE A 402 17.62 6.10 -11.64
CA ILE A 402 18.01 7.39 -11.03
C ILE A 402 18.11 8.45 -12.12
N ARG A 403 18.87 8.18 -13.19
CA ARG A 403 19.06 9.13 -14.28
C ARG A 403 17.76 9.45 -15.02
N ALA A 404 16.86 8.48 -15.18
CA ALA A 404 15.58 8.68 -15.85
C ALA A 404 14.72 9.71 -15.09
N ILE A 405 14.68 9.58 -13.77
CA ILE A 405 13.95 10.52 -12.91
C ILE A 405 14.66 11.88 -12.86
N GLU A 406 15.99 11.93 -12.71
CA GLU A 406 16.74 13.21 -12.75
C GLU A 406 16.53 13.97 -14.05
N ASP A 407 16.55 13.27 -15.19
CA ASP A 407 16.24 13.85 -16.50
C ASP A 407 14.79 14.33 -16.59
N HIS A 408 13.85 13.61 -15.97
CA HIS A 408 12.45 14.03 -15.88
C HIS A 408 12.29 15.30 -15.05
N LEU A 409 12.87 15.36 -13.84
CA LEU A 409 12.82 16.55 -12.98
C LEU A 409 13.41 17.78 -13.69
N ARG A 410 14.55 17.61 -14.37
CA ARG A 410 15.16 18.69 -15.17
C ARG A 410 14.24 19.16 -16.30
N ARG A 411 13.54 18.24 -16.96
CA ARG A 411 12.63 18.54 -18.07
C ARG A 411 11.38 19.28 -17.62
N THR A 412 10.89 18.99 -16.42
CA THR A 412 9.70 19.61 -15.83
C THR A 412 10.03 20.85 -14.98
N GLY A 413 11.31 21.24 -14.90
CA GLY A 413 11.76 22.40 -14.13
C GLY A 413 11.66 22.22 -12.61
N VAL A 414 11.64 20.97 -12.15
CA VAL A 414 11.57 20.63 -10.72
C VAL A 414 12.98 20.45 -10.16
N GLU A 415 13.29 21.17 -9.09
CA GLU A 415 14.54 20.99 -8.36
C GLU A 415 14.40 19.86 -7.32
N GLY A 416 15.31 18.90 -7.37
CA GLY A 416 15.33 17.80 -6.43
C GLY A 416 16.50 16.85 -6.66
N THR A 417 16.69 15.94 -5.72
CA THR A 417 17.71 14.88 -5.80
C THR A 417 17.04 13.52 -5.83
N VAL A 418 17.63 12.58 -6.56
CA VAL A 418 17.14 11.21 -6.65
C VAL A 418 18.17 10.29 -6.04
N SER A 419 17.74 9.41 -5.14
CA SER A 419 18.63 8.44 -4.51
C SER A 419 17.93 7.10 -4.36
N GLN A 420 18.72 6.04 -4.17
CA GLN A 420 18.18 4.78 -3.66
C GLN A 420 17.65 5.00 -2.23
N LEU A 421 16.52 4.36 -1.89
CA LEU A 421 15.91 4.48 -0.56
C LEU A 421 16.81 3.89 0.53
N ALA A 422 17.40 2.72 0.27
CA ALA A 422 18.44 2.09 1.09
C ALA A 422 19.27 1.15 0.20
N SER A 423 20.54 0.90 0.55
CA SER A 423 21.47 0.11 -0.28
C SER A 423 20.99 -1.31 -0.61
N ASP A 424 20.09 -1.85 0.22
CA ASP A 424 19.51 -3.18 0.11
C ASP A 424 18.05 -3.19 -0.40
N ILE A 425 17.51 -2.02 -0.76
CA ILE A 425 16.16 -1.82 -1.29
C ILE A 425 16.28 -1.16 -2.67
N GLY A 426 15.92 -1.89 -3.73
CA GLY A 426 15.92 -1.40 -5.13
C GLY A 426 14.83 -0.36 -5.44
N MET A 427 14.43 0.45 -4.46
CA MET A 427 13.45 1.52 -4.65
C MET A 427 14.17 2.86 -4.72
N LEU A 428 13.64 3.73 -5.57
CA LEU A 428 14.10 5.10 -5.70
C LEU A 428 13.33 6.02 -4.77
N ARG A 429 13.95 7.14 -4.45
CA ARG A 429 13.36 8.21 -3.65
C ARG A 429 13.72 9.54 -4.27
N VAL A 430 12.70 10.36 -4.49
CA VAL A 430 12.87 11.77 -4.84
C VAL A 430 12.84 12.60 -3.55
N ARG A 431 13.77 13.56 -3.45
CA ARG A 431 13.78 14.61 -2.43
C ARG A 431 13.72 15.94 -3.15
N TYR A 432 12.53 16.54 -3.19
CA TYR A 432 12.34 17.88 -3.73
C TYR A 432 13.14 18.90 -2.92
N ALA A 433 13.66 19.91 -3.60
CA ALA A 433 14.32 21.03 -2.94
C ALA A 433 13.27 21.89 -2.21
N LEU A 434 13.65 22.37 -1.02
CA LEU A 434 12.84 23.36 -0.31
C LEU A 434 12.96 24.71 -1.05
N PRO A 435 11.86 25.45 -1.27
CA PRO A 435 11.96 26.80 -1.83
C PRO A 435 12.91 27.69 -1.00
N SER A 436 13.65 28.55 -1.70
CA SER A 436 14.60 29.48 -1.08
C SER A 436 14.23 30.92 -1.43
N PRO A 437 13.94 31.80 -0.45
CA PRO A 437 13.89 31.53 0.99
C PRO A 437 12.77 30.55 1.38
N ALA A 438 12.94 29.86 2.52
CA ALA A 438 11.93 28.94 3.03
C ALA A 438 10.62 29.70 3.37
N PRO A 439 9.47 29.26 2.84
CA PRO A 439 8.19 29.92 3.08
C PRO A 439 7.77 29.79 4.54
N LEU A 440 6.95 30.72 5.03
CA LEU A 440 6.42 30.62 6.39
C LEU A 440 5.37 29.49 6.45
N ALA A 441 5.54 28.57 7.40
CA ALA A 441 4.56 27.54 7.72
C ALA A 441 3.86 27.86 9.05
N SER A 442 2.52 27.91 9.04
CA SER A 442 1.71 28.11 10.24
C SER A 442 1.22 26.77 10.77
N ILE A 443 1.75 26.35 11.92
CA ILE A 443 1.35 25.12 12.62
C ILE A 443 0.14 25.44 13.50
N VAL A 444 -1.00 24.83 13.21
CA VAL A 444 -2.27 25.03 13.91
C VAL A 444 -2.51 23.86 14.85
N ILE A 445 -2.64 24.13 16.15
CA ILE A 445 -2.82 23.12 17.20
C ILE A 445 -4.04 23.46 18.06
N PRO A 446 -5.23 22.91 17.75
CA PRO A 446 -6.38 22.99 18.64
C PRO A 446 -6.18 22.13 19.89
N THR A 447 -6.55 22.66 21.05
CA THR A 447 -6.36 21.95 22.33
C THR A 447 -7.39 22.39 23.36
N ARG A 448 -7.66 21.50 24.33
CA ARG A 448 -8.42 21.82 25.54
C ARG A 448 -7.88 21.01 26.71
N ASP A 449 -7.38 21.70 27.72
CA ASP A 449 -6.63 21.09 28.83
C ASP A 449 -5.53 20.13 28.31
N GLY A 450 -5.17 19.08 29.07
CA GLY A 450 -4.22 18.05 28.60
C GLY A 450 -2.79 18.55 28.41
N VAL A 451 -2.34 19.46 29.30
CA VAL A 451 -1.06 20.18 29.18
C VAL A 451 0.16 19.31 28.89
N GLU A 452 0.24 18.08 29.41
CA GLU A 452 1.39 17.20 29.20
C GLU A 452 1.55 16.79 27.73
N LEU A 453 0.45 16.51 27.03
CA LEU A 453 0.47 16.15 25.61
C LEU A 453 0.83 17.36 24.76
N LEU A 454 0.18 18.51 25.02
CA LEU A 454 0.49 19.75 24.32
C LEU A 454 1.94 20.16 24.52
N ARG A 455 2.46 20.01 25.75
CA ARG A 455 3.86 20.28 26.09
C ARG A 455 4.79 19.35 25.32
N GLN A 456 4.53 18.05 25.33
CA GLN A 456 5.32 17.08 24.54
C GLN A 456 5.33 17.45 23.06
N CYS A 457 4.17 17.85 22.51
CA CYS A 457 4.04 18.27 21.13
C CYS A 457 4.92 19.49 20.83
N ILE A 458 4.69 20.61 21.51
CA ILE A 458 5.40 21.87 21.28
C ILE A 458 6.90 21.75 21.58
N ASP A 459 7.27 21.10 22.70
CA ASP A 459 8.68 20.91 23.07
C ASP A 459 9.39 20.03 22.03
N SER A 460 8.72 19.00 21.48
CA SER A 460 9.30 18.18 20.40
C SER A 460 9.50 18.97 19.11
N ILE A 461 8.58 19.89 18.78
CA ILE A 461 8.72 20.77 17.61
C ILE A 461 9.96 21.65 17.78
N PHE A 462 10.10 22.36 18.90
CA PHE A 462 11.25 23.24 19.14
C PHE A 462 12.57 22.49 19.29
N ALA A 463 12.56 21.31 19.92
CA ALA A 463 13.78 20.56 20.18
C ALA A 463 14.32 19.82 18.94
N LYS A 464 13.44 19.38 18.03
CA LYS A 464 13.82 18.49 16.93
C LYS A 464 13.67 19.09 15.54
N SER A 465 12.73 20.01 15.30
CA SER A 465 12.46 20.50 13.95
C SER A 465 13.62 21.31 13.39
N THR A 466 14.04 21.02 12.16
CA THR A 466 15.08 21.79 11.47
C THR A 466 14.53 22.90 10.57
N TYR A 467 13.20 22.96 10.40
CA TYR A 467 12.56 23.91 9.50
C TYR A 467 12.76 25.34 10.00
N PRO A 468 13.29 26.25 9.18
CA PRO A 468 13.79 27.52 9.70
C PRO A 468 12.69 28.58 9.92
N ASN A 469 11.52 28.44 9.28
CA ASN A 469 10.55 29.53 9.19
C ASN A 469 9.11 29.08 9.51
N PHE A 470 8.78 28.94 10.79
CA PHE A 470 7.43 28.55 11.22
C PHE A 470 6.89 29.46 12.34
N GLU A 471 5.57 29.54 12.43
CA GLU A 471 4.82 30.01 13.59
C GLU A 471 3.91 28.91 14.12
N ILE A 472 3.53 28.98 15.40
CA ILE A 472 2.59 28.05 16.04
C ILE A 472 1.38 28.83 16.53
N LEU A 473 0.19 28.45 16.09
CA LEU A 473 -1.10 28.93 16.59
C LEU A 473 -1.73 27.85 17.48
N VAL A 474 -1.69 28.06 18.79
CA VAL A 474 -2.37 27.20 19.76
C VAL A 474 -3.79 27.73 19.96
N ILE A 475 -4.80 26.93 19.62
CA ILE A 475 -6.21 27.30 19.75
C ILE A 475 -6.77 26.68 21.03
N ASP A 476 -6.88 27.50 22.07
CA ASP A 476 -7.45 27.13 23.36
C ASP A 476 -8.99 27.05 23.26
N ASN A 477 -9.53 25.83 23.17
CA ASN A 477 -10.98 25.61 23.16
C ASN A 477 -11.59 25.56 24.57
N GLY A 478 -11.40 26.65 25.32
CA GLY A 478 -12.01 26.83 26.64
C GLY A 478 -11.38 25.95 27.73
N SER A 479 -10.05 25.87 27.78
CA SER A 479 -9.31 25.22 28.88
C SER A 479 -9.61 25.93 30.21
N VAL A 480 -9.68 25.13 31.29
CA VAL A 480 -10.04 25.60 32.64
C VAL A 480 -9.02 25.18 33.69
N LYS A 481 -8.16 24.20 33.39
CA LYS A 481 -7.19 23.69 34.36
C LYS A 481 -6.06 24.70 34.60
N PRO A 482 -5.75 25.07 35.86
CA PRO A 482 -4.72 26.05 36.17
C PRO A 482 -3.36 25.77 35.54
N GLU A 483 -2.94 24.51 35.50
CA GLU A 483 -1.67 24.08 34.91
C GLU A 483 -1.61 24.32 33.39
N THR A 484 -2.75 24.22 32.69
CA THR A 484 -2.83 24.49 31.25
C THR A 484 -2.78 25.99 30.98
N LEU A 485 -3.50 26.78 31.77
CA LEU A 485 -3.50 28.24 31.65
C LEU A 485 -2.11 28.84 31.95
N ALA A 486 -1.43 28.33 32.99
CA ALA A 486 -0.07 28.72 33.31
C ALA A 486 0.92 28.36 32.18
N TYR A 487 0.71 27.23 31.50
CA TYR A 487 1.53 26.87 30.35
C TYR A 487 1.27 27.78 29.14
N PHE A 488 0.03 28.19 28.89
CA PHE A 488 -0.27 29.18 27.84
C PHE A 488 0.42 30.52 28.09
N ASP A 489 0.48 30.98 29.33
CA ASP A 489 1.22 32.19 29.68
C ASP A 489 2.72 32.06 29.40
N ALA A 490 3.30 30.89 29.69
CA ALA A 490 4.69 30.60 29.33
C ALA A 490 4.88 30.56 27.80
N LEU A 491 3.96 29.97 27.05
CA LEU A 491 4.03 29.90 25.58
C LEU A 491 3.99 31.28 24.92
N ARG A 492 3.21 32.23 25.46
CA ARG A 492 3.15 33.61 24.95
C ARG A 492 4.48 34.36 25.00
N ALA A 493 5.47 33.88 25.77
CA ALA A 493 6.81 34.44 25.79
C ALA A 493 7.63 34.07 24.55
N HIS A 494 7.24 33.03 23.80
CA HIS A 494 7.90 32.66 22.55
C HIS A 494 7.41 33.55 21.40
N PRO A 495 8.30 34.24 20.66
CA PRO A 495 7.91 35.19 19.62
C PRO A 495 7.17 34.55 18.45
N ASN A 496 7.38 33.25 18.22
CA ASN A 496 6.78 32.50 17.13
C ASN A 496 5.52 31.73 17.56
N VAL A 497 5.02 31.93 18.79
CA VAL A 497 3.84 31.22 19.30
C VAL A 497 2.72 32.21 19.64
N ARG A 498 1.53 31.92 19.16
CA ARG A 498 0.31 32.67 19.45
C ARG A 498 -0.72 31.75 20.07
N VAL A 499 -1.19 32.10 21.27
CA VAL A 499 -2.29 31.38 21.92
C VAL A 499 -3.58 32.18 21.72
N VAL A 500 -4.55 31.59 21.03
CA VAL A 500 -5.85 32.20 20.71
C VAL A 500 -6.94 31.43 21.44
N ARG A 501 -7.78 32.13 22.19
CA ARG A 501 -8.90 31.52 22.91
C ARG A 501 -10.15 31.49 22.05
N ASP A 502 -10.84 30.35 22.05
CA ASP A 502 -12.09 30.13 21.35
C ASP A 502 -13.06 29.29 22.20
N ASP A 503 -14.03 29.93 22.84
CA ASP A 503 -14.97 29.29 23.77
C ASP A 503 -16.18 28.63 23.07
N ARG A 504 -16.17 28.48 21.73
CA ARG A 504 -17.26 27.79 21.00
C ARG A 504 -17.37 26.31 21.42
N PRO A 505 -18.54 25.65 21.23
CA PRO A 505 -18.64 24.20 21.38
C PRO A 505 -17.61 23.48 20.50
N PHE A 506 -17.01 22.40 20.99
CA PHE A 506 -15.94 21.71 20.28
C PHE A 506 -16.39 21.27 18.88
N ASN A 507 -15.67 21.77 17.88
CA ASN A 507 -15.81 21.41 16.48
C ASN A 507 -14.41 21.54 15.87
N PHE A 508 -13.79 20.40 15.53
CA PHE A 508 -12.42 20.36 15.03
C PHE A 508 -12.27 21.18 13.75
N SER A 509 -13.22 21.04 12.81
CA SER A 509 -13.24 21.79 11.56
C SER A 509 -13.31 23.29 11.80
N ALA A 510 -14.25 23.75 12.63
CA ALA A 510 -14.45 25.16 12.89
C ALA A 510 -13.25 25.83 13.61
N LEU A 511 -12.60 25.10 14.53
CA LEU A 511 -11.40 25.58 15.22
C LEU A 511 -10.22 25.74 14.25
N ASN A 512 -10.02 24.77 13.35
CA ASN A 512 -8.97 24.83 12.33
C ASN A 512 -9.26 25.93 11.29
N ASN A 513 -10.51 26.08 10.83
CA ASN A 513 -10.90 27.15 9.90
C ASN A 513 -10.63 28.53 10.50
N ALA A 514 -11.02 28.75 11.76
CA ALA A 514 -10.77 30.01 12.46
C ALA A 514 -9.27 30.30 12.60
N ALA A 515 -8.47 29.27 12.89
CA ALA A 515 -7.02 29.40 12.97
C ALA A 515 -6.37 29.68 11.61
N ALA A 516 -6.83 29.02 10.55
CA ALA A 516 -6.36 29.23 9.18
C ALA A 516 -6.58 30.69 8.73
N ALA A 517 -7.68 31.32 9.14
CA ALA A 517 -7.94 32.74 8.88
C ALA A 517 -6.98 33.69 9.62
N LEU A 518 -6.40 33.25 10.74
CA LEU A 518 -5.45 34.03 11.56
C LEU A 518 -3.98 33.75 11.22
N ALA A 519 -3.72 32.70 10.44
CA ALA A 519 -2.40 32.23 10.05
C ALA A 519 -1.76 33.15 9.00
N ASN A 520 -0.46 33.42 9.16
CA ASN A 520 0.33 34.27 8.28
C ASN A 520 1.13 33.47 7.23
N GLY A 521 1.22 32.15 7.40
CA GLY A 521 2.02 31.27 6.57
C GLY A 521 1.44 31.08 5.18
N GLU A 522 2.33 30.90 4.21
CA GLU A 522 1.97 30.44 2.87
C GLU A 522 1.46 28.99 2.93
N PHE A 523 1.98 28.21 3.88
CA PHE A 523 1.56 26.85 4.16
C PHE A 523 0.90 26.76 5.53
N LEU A 524 -0.20 26.00 5.59
CA LEU A 524 -0.84 25.59 6.83
C LEU A 524 -0.39 24.17 7.16
N CYS A 525 -0.08 23.92 8.43
CA CYS A 525 0.10 22.60 8.99
C CYS A 525 -0.97 22.36 10.06
N LEU A 526 -1.98 21.54 9.74
CA LEU A 526 -2.95 21.08 10.74
C LEU A 526 -2.28 19.99 11.57
N LEU A 527 -2.26 20.17 12.89
CA LEU A 527 -1.53 19.29 13.80
C LEU A 527 -2.32 19.04 15.08
N ASN A 528 -2.55 17.77 15.42
CA ASN A 528 -3.15 17.43 16.70
C ASN A 528 -2.19 17.72 17.87
N ASN A 529 -2.76 18.01 19.05
CA ASN A 529 -1.99 18.35 20.25
C ASN A 529 -1.26 17.16 20.91
N ASP A 530 -1.51 15.93 20.46
CA ASP A 530 -0.92 14.68 20.93
C ASP A 530 0.05 14.05 19.92
N ILE A 531 0.59 14.88 19.02
CA ILE A 531 1.66 14.52 18.09
C ILE A 531 3.03 14.75 18.72
N GLU A 532 3.95 13.82 18.53
CA GLU A 532 5.36 13.98 18.87
C GLU A 532 6.24 13.89 17.61
N VAL A 533 7.03 14.93 17.36
CA VAL A 533 8.02 14.94 16.28
C VAL A 533 9.12 13.92 16.59
N ILE A 534 9.47 13.06 15.62
CA ILE A 534 10.64 12.16 15.73
C ILE A 534 11.61 12.26 14.56
N SER A 535 11.17 12.75 13.39
CA SER A 535 12.06 13.09 12.27
C SER A 535 12.37 14.60 12.29
N PRO A 536 13.63 15.03 12.41
CA PRO A 536 13.98 16.46 12.47
C PRO A 536 13.51 17.30 11.28
N ASP A 537 13.64 16.73 10.09
CA ASP A 537 13.33 17.33 8.79
C ASP A 537 11.88 17.07 8.31
N TRP A 538 10.96 16.79 9.24
CA TRP A 538 9.58 16.41 8.93
C TRP A 538 8.85 17.51 8.14
N LEU A 539 8.90 18.76 8.60
CA LEU A 539 8.17 19.86 8.01
C LEU A 539 8.79 20.28 6.66
N GLU A 540 10.11 20.20 6.52
CA GLU A 540 10.82 20.41 5.26
C GLU A 540 10.33 19.44 4.19
N LYS A 541 10.20 18.16 4.54
CA LYS A 541 9.72 17.13 3.62
C LYS A 541 8.29 17.41 3.19
N LEU A 542 7.40 17.72 4.14
CA LEU A 542 6.00 17.99 3.84
C LEU A 542 5.85 19.26 2.99
N VAL A 543 6.51 20.36 3.37
CA VAL A 543 6.46 21.63 2.63
C VAL A 543 7.09 21.49 1.24
N SER A 544 8.22 20.78 1.09
CA SER A 544 8.86 20.63 -0.23
C SER A 544 7.98 19.83 -1.20
N ILE A 545 7.18 18.87 -0.72
CA ILE A 545 6.19 18.15 -1.52
C ILE A 545 4.97 19.03 -1.82
N ALA A 546 4.44 19.75 -0.82
CA ALA A 546 3.32 20.67 -0.99
C ALA A 546 3.67 21.85 -1.92
N ALA A 547 4.97 22.19 -1.99
CA ALA A 547 5.54 23.19 -2.87
C ALA A 547 5.59 22.76 -4.35
N GLN A 548 5.31 21.49 -4.67
CA GLN A 548 5.26 21.05 -6.06
C GLN A 548 3.96 21.48 -6.76
N PRO A 549 4.01 21.78 -8.07
CA PRO A 549 2.80 22.09 -8.84
C PRO A 549 1.80 20.93 -8.85
N GLY A 550 0.52 21.24 -8.66
CA GLY A 550 -0.58 20.26 -8.67
C GLY A 550 -0.68 19.39 -7.41
N ASN A 551 0.18 19.58 -6.41
CA ASN A 551 0.07 18.88 -5.13
C ASN A 551 -0.79 19.70 -4.14
N GLY A 552 -1.72 19.02 -3.48
CA GLY A 552 -2.68 19.56 -2.51
C GLY A 552 -2.28 19.22 -1.09
N ALA A 553 -3.12 18.46 -0.38
CA ALA A 553 -2.84 18.05 1.00
C ALA A 553 -1.69 17.02 1.06
N VAL A 554 -0.73 17.25 1.95
CA VAL A 554 0.43 16.39 2.15
C VAL A 554 0.44 15.82 3.57
N GLY A 555 0.34 14.50 3.69
CA GLY A 555 0.27 13.78 4.97
C GLY A 555 1.60 13.17 5.40
N ALA A 556 1.84 13.19 6.70
CA ALA A 556 2.96 12.51 7.34
C ALA A 556 2.69 11.01 7.58
N CYS A 557 3.73 10.25 7.87
CA CYS A 557 3.64 8.90 8.40
C CYS A 557 3.47 8.96 9.92
N LEU A 558 2.31 8.50 10.42
CA LEU A 558 2.02 8.49 11.86
C LEU A 558 2.14 7.08 12.42
N TRP A 559 2.96 6.96 13.46
CA TRP A 559 3.15 5.74 14.22
C TRP A 559 2.43 5.82 15.56
N TYR A 560 1.93 4.70 16.04
CA TYR A 560 1.65 4.53 17.46
C TYR A 560 2.96 4.44 18.25
N PRO A 561 2.97 4.75 19.56
CA PRO A 561 4.15 4.63 20.42
C PRO A 561 4.76 3.22 20.49
N ASN A 562 4.04 2.19 20.03
CA ASN A 562 4.49 0.80 19.97
C ASN A 562 5.11 0.41 18.60
N ASP A 563 5.46 1.39 17.77
CA ASP A 563 6.02 1.24 16.42
C ASP A 563 5.13 0.42 15.47
N THR A 564 3.81 0.60 15.58
CA THR A 564 2.84 0.12 14.59
C THR A 564 2.24 1.29 13.82
N LEU A 565 2.02 1.09 12.51
CA LEU A 565 1.56 2.15 11.62
C LEU A 565 0.10 2.50 11.93
N GLN A 566 -0.15 3.77 12.17
CA GLN A 566 -1.49 4.31 12.35
C GLN A 566 -1.97 4.98 11.05
N HIS A 567 -1.15 5.84 10.46
CA HIS A 567 -1.49 6.53 9.21
C HIS A 567 -0.46 6.27 8.12
N GLY A 568 -0.80 5.31 7.25
CA GLY A 568 -0.11 5.06 5.97
C GLY A 568 -0.82 5.67 4.77
N GLY A 569 -1.74 6.62 5.00
CA GLY A 569 -2.78 6.98 4.04
C GLY A 569 -4.18 6.52 4.41
N VAL A 570 -5.20 7.09 3.77
CA VAL A 570 -6.60 6.68 3.92
C VAL A 570 -7.21 6.32 2.57
N VAL A 571 -7.92 5.19 2.55
CA VAL A 571 -8.66 4.63 1.40
C VAL A 571 -10.16 4.81 1.63
N LEU A 572 -10.86 5.35 0.63
CA LEU A 572 -12.31 5.51 0.63
C LEU A 572 -13.01 4.14 0.56
N GLY A 573 -14.18 4.04 1.19
CA GLY A 573 -15.03 2.84 1.22
C GLY A 573 -14.51 1.72 2.12
N LEU A 574 -13.23 1.72 2.49
CA LEU A 574 -12.65 0.73 3.40
C LEU A 574 -13.34 0.80 4.78
N GLY A 575 -14.05 -0.27 5.14
CA GLY A 575 -14.83 -0.30 6.39
C GLY A 575 -16.12 0.53 6.36
N GLY A 576 -16.62 0.91 5.18
CA GLY A 576 -17.87 1.63 4.98
C GLY A 576 -17.65 3.00 4.34
N VAL A 577 -17.00 3.93 5.04
CA VAL A 577 -16.76 5.30 4.56
C VAL A 577 -15.31 5.51 4.14
N ALA A 578 -14.37 5.26 5.04
CA ALA A 578 -12.94 5.39 4.78
C ALA A 578 -12.13 4.69 5.88
N GLY A 579 -10.93 4.20 5.54
CA GLY A 579 -10.06 3.49 6.48
C GLY A 579 -8.58 3.66 6.19
N HIS A 580 -7.74 3.48 7.21
CA HIS A 580 -6.29 3.67 7.09
C HIS A 580 -5.61 2.52 6.33
N MET A 581 -4.82 2.87 5.32
CA MET A 581 -4.04 1.93 4.53
C MET A 581 -2.89 1.35 5.37
N HIS A 582 -2.64 0.04 5.24
CA HIS A 582 -1.58 -0.68 5.96
C HIS A 582 -1.69 -0.59 7.50
N TYR A 583 -2.90 -0.42 8.04
CA TYR A 583 -3.12 -0.27 9.47
C TYR A 583 -2.44 -1.39 10.30
N LYS A 584 -1.74 -0.98 11.37
CA LYS A 584 -1.04 -1.82 12.36
C LYS A 584 0.15 -2.65 11.87
N ILE A 585 0.68 -2.40 10.67
CA ILE A 585 1.97 -3.01 10.31
C ILE A 585 3.10 -2.50 11.20
N ARG A 586 4.12 -3.32 11.38
CA ARG A 586 5.33 -2.92 12.11
C ARG A 586 6.16 -1.93 11.30
N ARG A 587 6.81 -1.01 12.00
CA ARG A 587 7.79 -0.09 11.42
C ARG A 587 8.87 -0.86 10.64
N GLY A 588 9.16 -0.38 9.44
CA GLY A 588 10.07 -1.02 8.49
C GLY A 588 9.47 -2.16 7.65
N ALA A 589 8.21 -2.54 7.88
CA ALA A 589 7.51 -3.44 6.97
C ALA A 589 7.25 -2.76 5.62
N PHE A 590 7.26 -3.55 4.55
CA PHE A 590 7.16 -3.05 3.19
C PHE A 590 5.73 -2.68 2.79
N GLY A 591 4.72 -3.34 3.35
CA GLY A 591 3.34 -3.18 2.89
C GLY A 591 3.10 -3.85 1.53
N TYR A 592 1.88 -3.68 1.01
CA TYR A 592 1.47 -4.21 -0.28
C TYR A 592 2.35 -3.64 -1.39
N PHE A 593 3.07 -4.51 -2.10
CA PHE A 593 4.03 -4.14 -3.15
C PHE A 593 4.97 -2.99 -2.73
N ARG A 594 5.45 -2.98 -1.47
CA ARG A 594 6.34 -1.95 -0.92
C ARG A 594 5.73 -0.54 -0.81
N ARG A 595 4.42 -0.39 -1.00
CA ARG A 595 3.75 0.92 -0.94
C ARG A 595 3.84 1.58 0.43
N ALA A 596 4.03 0.85 1.54
CA ALA A 596 4.24 1.49 2.85
C ALA A 596 5.60 2.21 2.97
N MET A 597 6.47 2.09 1.97
CA MET A 597 7.76 2.79 1.88
C MET A 597 7.84 3.79 0.72
N ALA A 598 6.77 3.91 -0.07
CA ALA A 598 6.73 4.78 -1.23
C ALA A 598 5.96 6.07 -0.93
N THR A 599 6.55 7.22 -1.29
CA THR A 599 5.76 8.45 -1.44
C THR A 599 4.78 8.22 -2.59
N GLN A 600 3.51 8.54 -2.38
CA GLN A 600 2.46 8.23 -3.35
C GLN A 600 1.28 9.18 -3.22
N ASN A 601 0.53 9.31 -4.31
CA ASN A 601 -0.76 9.98 -4.28
C ASN A 601 -1.79 9.08 -3.60
N LEU A 602 -2.65 9.67 -2.78
CA LEU A 602 -3.76 9.00 -2.12
C LEU A 602 -5.02 9.83 -2.23
N SER A 603 -6.16 9.21 -2.00
CA SER A 603 -7.41 9.96 -1.90
C SER A 603 -7.42 10.88 -0.70
N VAL A 604 -6.96 10.38 0.45
CA VAL A 604 -7.05 11.11 1.72
C VAL A 604 -5.77 10.94 2.54
N VAL A 605 -5.38 12.04 3.18
CA VAL A 605 -4.39 12.08 4.27
C VAL A 605 -5.05 12.70 5.50
N THR A 606 -4.64 12.27 6.69
CA THR A 606 -5.35 12.68 7.92
C THR A 606 -4.95 14.07 8.39
N ALA A 607 -5.91 14.83 8.92
CA ALA A 607 -5.66 16.14 9.52
C ALA A 607 -4.92 16.08 10.87
N ALA A 608 -4.57 14.89 11.38
CA ALA A 608 -3.70 14.78 12.56
C ALA A 608 -2.29 15.34 12.32
N CYS A 609 -1.78 15.26 11.08
CA CYS A 609 -0.62 16.00 10.60
C CYS A 609 -0.70 16.14 9.07
N LEU A 610 -1.15 17.30 8.61
CA LEU A 610 -1.41 17.61 7.19
C LEU A 610 -0.84 18.98 6.85
N VAL A 611 -0.05 19.07 5.80
CA VAL A 611 0.45 20.34 5.24
C VAL A 611 -0.22 20.65 3.91
N ILE A 612 -0.66 21.88 3.72
CA ILE A 612 -1.27 22.35 2.47
C ILE A 612 -0.95 23.82 2.25
N ARG A 613 -0.91 24.28 0.99
CA ARG A 613 -0.89 25.72 0.71
C ARG A 613 -2.16 26.36 1.22
N LYS A 614 -2.03 27.48 1.91
CA LYS A 614 -3.17 28.25 2.43
C LYS A 614 -4.13 28.65 1.30
N ALA A 615 -3.61 29.03 0.13
CA ALA A 615 -4.44 29.37 -1.02
C ALA A 615 -5.36 28.22 -1.47
N ILE A 616 -4.88 26.96 -1.43
CA ILE A 616 -5.70 25.79 -1.80
C ILE A 616 -6.71 25.49 -0.69
N TYR A 617 -6.32 25.63 0.58
CA TYR A 617 -7.23 25.49 1.71
C TYR A 617 -8.40 26.47 1.61
N ASP A 618 -8.10 27.73 1.30
CA ASP A 618 -9.08 28.80 1.11
C ASP A 618 -9.95 28.56 -0.14
N GLU A 619 -9.37 28.11 -1.26
CA GLU A 619 -10.07 27.80 -2.50
C GLU A 619 -11.17 26.75 -2.34
N VAL A 620 -10.88 25.67 -1.60
CA VAL A 620 -11.87 24.61 -1.37
C VAL A 620 -12.83 24.93 -0.22
N GLY A 621 -12.65 26.04 0.49
CA GLY A 621 -13.51 26.48 1.60
C GLY A 621 -13.18 25.85 2.96
N GLY A 622 -11.94 25.38 3.17
CA GLY A 622 -11.50 24.80 4.45
C GLY A 622 -12.19 23.48 4.81
N LEU A 623 -12.14 23.09 6.09
CA LEU A 623 -12.82 21.90 6.59
C LEU A 623 -14.33 22.15 6.73
N ASP A 624 -15.17 21.16 6.40
CA ASP A 624 -16.62 21.29 6.59
C ASP A 624 -16.98 21.23 8.09
N GLU A 625 -17.62 22.28 8.58
CA GLU A 625 -18.03 22.41 9.98
C GLU A 625 -19.23 21.53 10.36
N GLU A 626 -19.96 20.95 9.39
CA GLU A 626 -20.94 19.89 9.67
C GLU A 626 -20.29 18.56 10.07
N LEU A 627 -19.04 18.34 9.67
CA LEU A 627 -18.20 17.21 10.07
C LEU A 627 -17.33 17.63 11.26
N ALA A 628 -17.94 17.77 12.44
CA ALA A 628 -17.28 18.34 13.60
C ALA A 628 -16.10 17.50 14.13
N VAL A 629 -16.13 16.18 13.93
CA VAL A 629 -15.20 15.25 14.58
C VAL A 629 -14.67 14.17 13.63
N ALA A 630 -15.54 13.40 12.99
CA ALA A 630 -15.14 12.32 12.09
C ALA A 630 -15.22 12.78 10.62
N PHE A 631 -14.37 12.18 9.77
CA PHE A 631 -14.38 12.32 8.31
C PHE A 631 -14.18 13.74 7.74
N ASN A 632 -13.90 14.76 8.56
CA ASN A 632 -13.61 16.12 8.08
C ASN A 632 -12.43 16.16 7.12
N ASP A 633 -11.38 15.39 7.39
CA ASP A 633 -10.20 15.25 6.56
C ASP A 633 -10.48 14.45 5.29
N VAL A 634 -11.36 13.45 5.35
CA VAL A 634 -11.85 12.69 4.20
C VAL A 634 -12.59 13.60 3.22
N ASP A 635 -13.62 14.31 3.67
CA ASP A 635 -14.38 15.25 2.85
C ASP A 635 -13.48 16.34 2.25
N PHE A 636 -12.64 16.94 3.08
CA PHE A 636 -11.70 17.97 2.66
C PHE A 636 -10.76 17.48 1.56
N CYS A 637 -10.14 16.32 1.76
CA CYS A 637 -9.23 15.74 0.78
C CYS A 637 -9.92 15.39 -0.53
N ILE A 638 -11.19 14.95 -0.50
CA ILE A 638 -11.98 14.72 -1.72
C ILE A 638 -12.19 16.05 -2.46
N ARG A 639 -12.60 17.12 -1.77
CA ARG A 639 -12.78 18.46 -2.39
C ARG A 639 -11.47 19.02 -2.98
N VAL A 640 -10.34 18.82 -2.29
CA VAL A 640 -9.02 19.17 -2.83
C VAL A 640 -8.72 18.43 -4.14
N ARG A 641 -9.14 17.16 -4.26
CA ARG A 641 -9.02 16.40 -5.51
C ARG A 641 -9.95 16.89 -6.60
N GLU A 642 -11.20 17.21 -6.26
CA GLU A 642 -12.17 17.76 -7.23
C GLU A 642 -11.72 19.11 -7.80
N ALA A 643 -10.99 19.91 -7.02
CA ALA A 643 -10.33 21.14 -7.48
C ALA A 643 -9.12 20.89 -8.41
N GLY A 644 -8.75 19.63 -8.67
CA GLY A 644 -7.69 19.26 -9.60
C GLY A 644 -6.31 19.06 -8.95
N TYR A 645 -6.23 19.09 -7.61
CA TYR A 645 -4.98 18.83 -6.89
C TYR A 645 -4.84 17.34 -6.52
N ARG A 646 -3.60 16.92 -6.25
CA ARG A 646 -3.31 15.55 -5.81
C ARG A 646 -2.87 15.56 -4.35
N ASN A 647 -3.54 14.79 -3.51
CA ASN A 647 -3.08 14.58 -2.15
C ASN A 647 -1.90 13.60 -2.17
N VAL A 648 -0.92 13.82 -1.29
CA VAL A 648 0.32 13.04 -1.25
C VAL A 648 0.57 12.55 0.17
N TRP A 649 0.87 11.28 0.32
CA TRP A 649 1.40 10.75 1.58
C TRP A 649 2.87 10.42 1.41
N THR A 650 3.68 10.77 2.41
CA THR A 650 5.10 10.41 2.43
C THR A 650 5.48 9.58 3.66
N PRO A 651 6.13 8.41 3.48
CA PRO A 651 6.67 7.63 4.59
C PRO A 651 7.88 8.28 5.25
N HIS A 652 8.37 9.40 4.70
CA HIS A 652 9.65 9.97 5.09
C HIS A 652 9.52 11.06 6.16
N ALA A 653 8.34 11.63 6.37
CA ALA A 653 8.05 12.52 7.50
C ALA A 653 7.39 11.68 8.60
N GLU A 654 8.17 11.21 9.58
CA GLU A 654 7.69 10.30 10.62
C GLU A 654 7.45 11.05 11.93
N LEU A 655 6.27 10.82 12.53
CA LEU A 655 5.85 11.34 13.83
C LEU A 655 5.17 10.23 14.64
N TYR A 656 5.17 10.34 15.96
CA TYR A 656 4.25 9.56 16.81
C TYR A 656 2.94 10.32 17.00
N HIS A 657 1.83 9.59 17.04
CA HIS A 657 0.52 10.11 17.43
C HIS A 657 0.01 9.28 18.61
N HIS A 658 -0.14 9.93 19.77
CA HIS A 658 -0.52 9.29 21.04
C HIS A 658 -2.04 9.13 21.20
N GLU A 659 -2.73 8.93 20.07
CA GLU A 659 -4.19 8.97 19.84
C GLU A 659 -5.08 8.55 21.02
N SER A 660 -6.21 9.27 21.17
CA SER A 660 -7.28 9.00 22.14
C SER A 660 -6.90 9.16 23.62
N ALA A 661 -5.71 9.70 23.94
CA ALA A 661 -5.31 9.97 25.31
C ALA A 661 -6.24 10.98 26.04
N THR A 662 -6.89 11.89 25.32
CA THR A 662 -7.81 12.91 25.89
C THR A 662 -9.27 12.73 25.51
N ARG A 663 -9.57 12.12 24.35
CA ARG A 663 -10.92 12.10 23.76
C ARG A 663 -11.72 10.83 24.04
N GLY A 664 -11.11 9.65 24.16
CA GLY A 664 -11.81 8.36 24.19
C GLY A 664 -12.53 7.99 22.87
N THR A 665 -13.15 6.81 22.81
CA THR A 665 -13.77 6.23 21.59
C THR A 665 -15.04 6.96 21.13
N ASP A 666 -15.24 7.07 19.82
CA ASP A 666 -16.48 7.59 19.20
C ASP A 666 -17.66 6.61 19.29
N MET A 667 -17.42 5.36 19.70
CA MET A 667 -18.44 4.34 19.95
C MET A 667 -19.09 4.46 21.34
N ALA A 668 -18.73 5.50 22.12
CA ALA A 668 -19.42 5.79 23.38
C ALA A 668 -20.89 6.21 23.10
N PRO A 669 -21.86 5.82 23.94
CA PRO A 669 -23.28 6.08 23.70
C PRO A 669 -23.61 7.56 23.43
N GLU A 670 -22.94 8.49 24.11
CA GLU A 670 -23.15 9.93 23.92
C GLU A 670 -22.59 10.50 22.59
N LYS A 671 -21.69 9.78 21.91
CA LYS A 671 -21.04 10.20 20.65
C LYS A 671 -21.59 9.50 19.42
N LEU A 672 -22.25 8.36 19.62
CA LEU A 672 -22.75 7.50 18.54
C LEU A 672 -23.72 8.23 17.60
N GLN A 673 -24.64 9.04 18.14
CA GLN A 673 -25.61 9.79 17.32
C GLN A 673 -24.92 10.79 16.37
N ARG A 674 -23.90 11.51 16.85
CA ARG A 674 -23.10 12.42 16.02
C ARG A 674 -22.37 11.62 14.95
N PHE A 675 -21.67 10.54 15.33
CA PHE A 675 -20.93 9.70 14.39
C PHE A 675 -21.83 9.14 13.28
N GLN A 676 -23.03 8.64 13.62
CA GLN A 676 -24.02 8.17 12.64
C GLN A 676 -24.46 9.28 11.68
N ARG A 677 -24.65 10.51 12.16
CA ARG A 677 -24.95 11.66 11.31
C ARG A 677 -23.80 11.98 10.35
N GLU A 678 -22.56 11.96 10.83
CA GLU A 678 -21.37 12.24 10.00
C GLU A 678 -21.17 11.14 8.94
N VAL A 679 -21.41 9.86 9.27
CA VAL A 679 -21.45 8.76 8.31
C VAL A 679 -22.53 8.99 7.25
N TRP A 680 -23.76 9.27 7.68
CA TRP A 680 -24.88 9.55 6.77
C TRP A 680 -24.56 10.69 5.81
N LEU A 681 -23.94 11.77 6.30
CA LEU A 681 -23.54 12.91 5.48
C LEU A 681 -22.53 12.51 4.40
N MET A 682 -21.51 11.72 4.77
CA MET A 682 -20.50 11.22 3.82
C MET A 682 -21.13 10.32 2.75
N GLU A 683 -21.97 9.38 3.15
CA GLU A 683 -22.67 8.47 2.24
C GLU A 683 -23.60 9.23 1.28
N HIS A 684 -24.35 10.21 1.78
CA HIS A 684 -25.29 10.98 0.97
C HIS A 684 -24.59 11.95 0.02
N ARG A 685 -23.47 12.54 0.44
CA ARG A 685 -22.73 13.52 -0.35
C ARG A 685 -21.89 12.86 -1.42
N TRP A 686 -21.13 11.82 -1.06
CA TRP A 686 -20.10 11.25 -1.93
C TRP A 686 -20.54 9.96 -2.62
N GLY A 687 -21.50 9.22 -2.06
CA GLY A 687 -22.12 8.05 -2.68
C GLY A 687 -21.11 7.07 -3.29
N ASP A 688 -21.30 6.76 -4.57
CA ASP A 688 -20.48 5.81 -5.33
C ASP A 688 -18.98 6.18 -5.40
N LEU A 689 -18.62 7.46 -5.22
CA LEU A 689 -17.22 7.89 -5.18
C LEU A 689 -16.45 7.18 -4.05
N LEU A 690 -17.13 6.89 -2.93
CA LEU A 690 -16.52 6.18 -1.81
C LEU A 690 -16.09 4.75 -2.19
N LEU A 691 -16.73 4.15 -3.19
CA LEU A 691 -16.41 2.80 -3.67
C LEU A 691 -15.34 2.79 -4.77
N ARG A 692 -14.88 3.96 -5.24
CA ARG A 692 -13.99 4.11 -6.40
C ARG A 692 -12.75 4.92 -6.06
N ASP A 693 -12.03 4.50 -5.02
CA ASP A 693 -10.77 5.14 -4.65
C ASP A 693 -9.68 4.87 -5.70
N PRO A 694 -9.13 5.87 -6.41
CA PRO A 694 -8.07 5.66 -7.39
C PRO A 694 -6.78 5.08 -6.79
N ALA A 695 -6.53 5.25 -5.49
CA ALA A 695 -5.36 4.69 -4.82
C ALA A 695 -5.54 3.21 -4.43
N TYR A 696 -6.72 2.63 -4.65
CA TYR A 696 -7.07 1.26 -4.28
C TYR A 696 -7.69 0.50 -5.45
N ASN A 697 -7.16 -0.67 -5.77
CA ASN A 697 -7.61 -1.41 -6.94
C ASN A 697 -9.00 -2.04 -6.71
N PRO A 698 -9.92 -1.98 -7.68
CA PRO A 698 -11.29 -2.51 -7.52
C PRO A 698 -11.38 -4.04 -7.39
N ASN A 699 -10.30 -4.78 -7.66
CA ASN A 699 -10.22 -6.23 -7.41
C ASN A 699 -9.88 -6.58 -5.95
N LEU A 700 -9.65 -5.57 -5.11
CA LEU A 700 -9.31 -5.74 -3.69
C LEU A 700 -10.51 -5.45 -2.78
N SER A 701 -10.54 -6.14 -1.66
CA SER A 701 -11.64 -6.06 -0.69
C SER A 701 -11.62 -4.76 0.12
N LEU A 702 -12.77 -4.09 0.19
CA LEU A 702 -13.03 -2.98 1.12
C LEU A 702 -13.50 -3.45 2.51
N ASP A 703 -13.66 -4.76 2.71
CA ASP A 703 -14.03 -5.36 4.00
C ASP A 703 -12.82 -5.42 4.95
N THR A 704 -12.91 -4.68 6.06
CA THR A 704 -11.90 -4.61 7.12
C THR A 704 -11.86 -5.83 8.04
N SER A 705 -12.82 -6.75 7.93
CA SER A 705 -12.75 -8.05 8.64
C SER A 705 -11.68 -8.98 8.05
N ARG A 706 -11.22 -8.67 6.82
CA ARG A 706 -10.16 -9.38 6.11
C ARG A 706 -8.81 -8.69 6.29
N PRO A 707 -7.69 -9.42 6.07
CA PRO A 707 -6.39 -8.78 5.96
C PRO A 707 -6.42 -7.66 4.91
N PRO A 708 -5.72 -6.52 5.13
CA PRO A 708 -5.67 -5.46 4.14
C PRO A 708 -5.12 -5.97 2.80
N PHE A 709 -5.69 -5.50 1.67
CA PHE A 709 -5.33 -5.95 0.31
C PHE A 709 -5.67 -7.42 0.02
N ALA A 710 -6.59 -8.01 0.78
CA ALA A 710 -7.22 -9.27 0.39
C ALA A 710 -8.00 -9.12 -0.93
N LEU A 711 -8.12 -10.20 -1.70
CA LEU A 711 -8.97 -10.24 -2.90
C LEU A 711 -10.44 -9.96 -2.52
N ALA A 712 -11.13 -9.18 -3.35
CA ALA A 712 -12.57 -9.05 -3.27
C ALA A 712 -13.25 -10.38 -3.63
N ASP A 713 -14.34 -10.72 -2.95
CA ASP A 713 -15.17 -11.87 -3.34
C ASP A 713 -15.91 -11.60 -4.66
N GLU A 714 -16.31 -10.36 -4.88
CA GLU A 714 -16.83 -9.85 -6.13
C GLU A 714 -16.11 -8.54 -6.43
N PRO A 715 -15.35 -8.44 -7.53
CA PRO A 715 -14.69 -7.19 -7.92
C PRO A 715 -15.69 -6.05 -8.11
N LEU A 716 -15.28 -4.82 -7.80
CA LEU A 716 -16.12 -3.61 -7.98
C LEU A 716 -16.24 -3.15 -9.45
N ILE A 717 -15.71 -3.95 -10.36
CA ILE A 717 -15.74 -3.77 -11.81
C ILE A 717 -16.23 -5.07 -12.45
N GLY A 718 -16.97 -4.95 -13.55
CA GLY A 718 -17.36 -6.10 -14.34
C GLY A 718 -16.13 -6.72 -15.00
N GLN A 719 -15.83 -7.98 -14.68
CA GLN A 719 -14.76 -8.69 -15.37
C GLN A 719 -15.21 -8.97 -16.81
N PHE A 720 -14.48 -8.41 -17.77
CA PHE A 720 -14.77 -8.47 -19.21
C PHE A 720 -15.94 -7.62 -19.70
N ASP A 721 -16.47 -6.70 -18.89
CA ASP A 721 -17.58 -5.81 -19.27
C ASP A 721 -17.17 -4.61 -20.14
#